data_AF-A0A1Z8Y675-F1
#
_entry.id   AF-A0A1Z8Y675-F1
#
_cell.length_a   1.000
_cell.length_b   1.000
_cell.length_c   1.000
_cell.angle_alpha   90.00
_cell.angle_beta   90.00
_cell.angle_gamma   90.00
#
_symmetry.space_group_name_H-M   'P 1'
#
loop_
_entity.id
_entity.type
_entity.pdbx_description
1 polymer ?
#
loop_
_entity_poly.entity_id
_entity_poly.type
_entity_poly.pdbx_seq_one_letter_code
_entity_poly.pdbx_strand_id
1 'polypeptide(L)'
;MTSALMTFLITLHGLSTLPGPTDRPAADSSQVHRSQDPGQTEEEAKQQQVIQQELELLDTHLRIDGKNDNAATHYRELFRELINRRYKYDKLVNAMYAREDEHLTDQVLYQTPEMAAYIDEVRRYRALIKKAVESERVDFGLQHEEGFNMLIPHLSHMRRLARQLKRTSRQLRLAGNMEESVEDLALILGMAKQVAPDRILISSLVSAAIASVALNEIELALTDRQIDPSNAERLLIALQRLSADDPFHYTEAIDGEYEMLERTFAEDGMSQEELEERLTNITDMMSPNEEDWDRAHSGIDRAWVKSQIKQSKPLFDRLADLMTLEDRLAARRENRAIMIAVEEGEYGTFNATIMPGIGRTINTKHFGEEMIEYLVVSLKAIRNGADPGRFGNAALVYDRVSEILPQRIRPRDQTALNMLQQLVSATGSCDQIDGEMLEEAKRILDRERDMLDMIRRASRVERCVWRQARMKALAEESIGEGRWIRPMRAMMRLMLAEAAVAFCNPDLEQGRSQVGSALGAALGLALQLGDGSHLFGQLASTAALEEFEGFLEQACWKGMVSRTAAESMRQRVQMAAVGNLDRWRLASDAMISEDLFNLIQKFGTAGRGDAMILGKRWSRDRLFMLPHYHTFRNHSDAEDGPLQARFNFVNEMNSSMNRGELFAVEDVWTLTAEEREVLAQPASRLIDLLNRIDSIESPKIAEWQLRCSACFSRLDTVLENCTPRQLETSP
;
A
#
# COMPACT_ATOMS: atom_id res chain seq x y z
N MET A 1 19.10 12.94 -18.68
CA MET A 1 18.59 13.40 -17.36
C MET A 1 17.10 13.09 -17.16
N THR A 2 16.28 13.11 -18.22
CA THR A 2 14.83 12.82 -18.19
C THR A 2 14.46 11.34 -18.04
N SER A 3 15.20 10.42 -18.69
CA SER A 3 15.08 8.95 -18.43
C SER A 3 15.34 8.59 -16.95
N ALA A 4 16.31 9.26 -16.31
CA ALA A 4 16.56 9.10 -14.88
C ALA A 4 15.39 9.58 -14.00
N LEU A 5 14.55 10.53 -14.45
CA LEU A 5 13.41 11.04 -13.68
C LEU A 5 12.24 10.06 -13.66
N MET A 6 12.00 9.34 -14.77
CA MET A 6 10.97 8.30 -14.89
C MET A 6 11.38 6.99 -14.22
N THR A 7 12.61 6.52 -14.41
CA THR A 7 13.15 5.42 -13.62
C THR A 7 13.08 5.78 -12.13
N PHE A 8 13.46 7.00 -11.73
CA PHE A 8 13.35 7.46 -10.34
C PHE A 8 11.91 7.56 -9.82
N LEU A 9 10.90 7.82 -10.66
CA LEU A 9 9.48 7.77 -10.27
C LEU A 9 8.98 6.32 -10.06
N ILE A 10 9.47 5.36 -10.85
CA ILE A 10 9.13 3.92 -10.76
C ILE A 10 9.91 3.24 -9.62
N THR A 11 11.20 3.54 -9.43
CA THR A 11 12.02 2.95 -8.34
C THR A 11 11.62 3.49 -6.96
N LEU A 12 11.00 4.67 -6.86
CA LEU A 12 10.57 5.25 -5.57
C LEU A 12 9.37 4.56 -4.91
N HIS A 13 8.73 3.58 -5.55
CA HIS A 13 7.79 2.66 -4.89
C HIS A 13 8.46 1.34 -4.40
N GLY A 14 9.76 1.14 -4.64
CA GLY A 14 10.45 -0.10 -4.28
C GLY A 14 11.98 0.02 -4.14
N LEU A 15 12.49 0.93 -3.31
CA LEU A 15 13.91 0.92 -2.91
C LEU A 15 14.08 0.25 -1.54
N SER A 16 14.52 -1.00 -1.56
CA SER A 16 15.06 -1.72 -0.40
C SER A 16 16.39 -2.44 -0.69
N THR A 17 17.10 -2.13 -1.78
CA THR A 17 18.41 -2.74 -2.06
C THR A 17 19.33 -1.78 -2.82
N LEU A 18 20.25 -1.13 -2.09
CA LEU A 18 21.50 -0.61 -2.66
C LEU A 18 22.58 -1.69 -2.48
N PRO A 19 23.58 -1.79 -3.38
CA PRO A 19 24.72 -2.68 -3.18
C PRO A 19 25.52 -2.23 -1.95
N GLY A 20 25.73 -3.14 -1.00
CA GLY A 20 26.41 -2.89 0.27
C GLY A 20 27.86 -2.41 0.10
N PRO A 21 28.41 -1.70 1.11
CA PRO A 21 29.77 -1.20 1.07
C PRO A 21 30.79 -2.35 1.05
N THR A 22 31.81 -2.23 0.21
CA THR A 22 32.96 -3.13 0.18
C THR A 22 33.83 -2.89 1.42
N ASP A 23 34.18 -3.99 2.10
CA ASP A 23 34.99 -4.01 3.32
C ASP A 23 36.27 -3.17 3.19
N ARG A 24 36.39 -2.11 3.98
CA ARG A 24 37.66 -1.45 4.26
C ARG A 24 38.12 -1.82 5.68
N PRO A 25 39.39 -2.24 5.87
CA PRO A 25 39.89 -2.63 7.17
C PRO A 25 40.02 -1.42 8.12
N ALA A 26 39.70 -1.65 9.39
CA ALA A 26 39.79 -0.68 10.48
C ALA A 26 41.24 -0.21 10.69
N ALA A 27 41.46 1.10 10.56
CA ALA A 27 42.75 1.72 10.84
C ALA A 27 42.81 2.25 12.29
N ASP A 28 43.93 1.95 12.93
CA ASP A 28 44.27 2.24 14.32
C ASP A 28 44.32 3.76 14.60
N SER A 29 43.72 4.17 15.73
CA SER A 29 43.46 5.56 16.07
C SER A 29 44.45 6.07 17.11
N SER A 30 45.69 6.32 16.70
CA SER A 30 46.59 7.17 17.48
C SER A 30 47.49 8.03 16.57
N GLN A 31 47.38 9.35 16.77
CA GLN A 31 48.11 10.45 16.11
C GLN A 31 47.74 10.79 14.64
N VAL A 32 46.74 11.67 14.48
CA VAL A 32 46.45 12.36 13.20
C VAL A 32 47.00 13.79 13.25
N HIS A 33 48.15 14.01 12.61
CA HIS A 33 48.49 15.32 12.06
C HIS A 33 47.54 15.59 10.88
N ARG A 34 46.77 16.69 10.93
CA ARG A 34 45.93 17.16 9.82
C ARG A 34 46.81 17.62 8.65
N SER A 35 47.29 16.70 7.82
CA SER A 35 47.59 17.04 6.42
C SER A 35 46.25 17.22 5.73
N GLN A 36 45.98 18.43 5.19
CA GLN A 36 44.83 18.67 4.33
C GLN A 36 44.87 17.65 3.19
N ASP A 37 43.87 16.78 3.13
CA ASP A 37 43.75 15.78 2.07
C ASP A 37 43.38 16.51 0.77
N PRO A 38 44.27 16.62 -0.22
CA PRO A 38 44.00 17.36 -1.45
C PRO A 38 42.76 16.83 -2.19
N GLY A 39 42.36 15.57 -1.96
CA GLY A 39 41.13 15.00 -2.54
C GLY A 39 39.83 15.66 -2.06
N GLN A 40 39.79 16.22 -0.85
CA GLN A 40 38.58 16.89 -0.34
C GLN A 40 38.25 18.16 -1.12
N THR A 41 39.28 18.88 -1.59
CA THR A 41 39.08 20.14 -2.32
C THR A 41 38.49 19.95 -3.72
N GLU A 42 38.81 18.84 -4.40
CA GLU A 42 38.24 18.53 -5.72
C GLU A 42 36.78 18.10 -5.63
N GLU A 43 36.42 17.30 -4.62
CA GLU A 43 35.03 16.88 -4.39
C GLU A 43 34.14 18.07 -4.02
N GLU A 44 34.61 18.95 -3.12
CA GLU A 44 33.91 20.19 -2.76
C GLU A 44 33.68 21.10 -3.98
N ALA A 45 34.69 21.24 -4.85
CA ALA A 45 34.58 22.03 -6.08
C ALA A 45 33.54 21.45 -7.06
N LYS A 46 33.53 20.12 -7.25
CA LYS A 46 32.51 19.44 -8.08
C LYS A 46 31.10 19.64 -7.51
N GLN A 47 30.95 19.58 -6.20
CA GLN A 47 29.67 19.80 -5.54
C GLN A 47 29.20 21.26 -5.67
N GLN A 48 30.09 22.23 -5.53
CA GLN A 48 29.78 23.65 -5.75
C GLN A 48 29.38 23.92 -7.20
N GLN A 49 30.01 23.24 -8.16
CA GLN A 49 29.60 23.32 -9.56
C GLN A 49 28.18 22.77 -9.78
N VAL A 50 27.83 21.63 -9.20
CA VAL A 50 26.47 21.05 -9.27
C VAL A 50 25.44 21.99 -8.62
N ILE A 51 25.75 22.56 -7.45
CA ILE A 51 24.91 23.56 -6.78
C ILE A 51 24.66 24.76 -7.69
N GLN A 52 25.71 25.30 -8.31
CA GLN A 52 25.59 26.46 -9.20
C GLN A 52 24.74 26.15 -10.43
N GLN A 53 24.89 24.98 -11.04
CA GLN A 53 24.07 24.54 -12.16
C GLN A 53 22.59 24.37 -11.77
N GLU A 54 22.31 23.80 -10.60
CA GLU A 54 20.94 23.63 -10.10
C GLU A 54 20.27 24.98 -9.80
N LEU A 55 21.02 25.95 -9.26
CA LEU A 55 20.55 27.33 -9.05
C LEU A 55 20.27 28.05 -10.38
N GLU A 56 21.16 27.89 -11.37
CA GLU A 56 20.99 28.48 -12.70
C GLU A 56 19.76 27.92 -13.42
N LEU A 57 19.53 26.61 -13.34
CA LEU A 57 18.32 25.98 -13.87
C LEU A 57 17.05 26.52 -13.20
N LEU A 58 17.07 26.69 -11.89
CA LEU A 58 15.94 27.25 -11.14
C LEU A 58 15.60 28.68 -11.61
N ASP A 59 16.62 29.52 -11.77
CA ASP A 59 16.45 30.92 -12.13
C ASP A 59 16.07 31.11 -13.61
N THR A 60 16.55 30.22 -14.48
CA THR A 60 16.28 30.28 -15.91
C THR A 60 14.87 29.82 -16.25
N HIS A 61 14.40 28.76 -15.61
CA HIS A 61 13.15 28.08 -16.00
C HIS A 61 11.93 28.48 -15.15
N LEU A 62 12.11 29.12 -13.99
CA LEU A 62 11.01 29.66 -13.19
C LEU A 62 10.88 31.17 -13.39
N ARG A 63 10.10 31.59 -14.40
CA ARG A 63 9.87 33.01 -14.74
C ARG A 63 8.80 33.66 -13.85
N ILE A 64 9.05 33.62 -12.55
CA ILE A 64 8.12 34.07 -11.52
C ILE A 64 7.98 35.59 -11.60
N ASP A 65 6.73 36.08 -11.62
CA ASP A 65 6.47 37.52 -11.53
C ASP A 65 6.94 38.06 -10.18
N GLY A 66 7.64 39.20 -10.18
CA GLY A 66 8.22 39.78 -8.96
C GLY A 66 7.19 40.35 -7.97
N LYS A 67 5.92 39.93 -8.04
CA LYS A 67 4.87 40.38 -7.14
C LYS A 67 5.00 39.67 -5.79
N ASN A 68 4.86 40.43 -4.71
CA ASN A 68 5.08 39.95 -3.35
C ASN A 68 4.01 38.97 -2.84
N ASP A 69 2.92 38.75 -3.59
CA ASP A 69 1.80 37.86 -3.25
C ASP A 69 1.86 36.50 -3.95
N ASN A 70 2.87 36.25 -4.78
CA ASN A 70 3.05 34.97 -5.46
C ASN A 70 3.84 33.97 -4.60
N ALA A 71 3.21 32.84 -4.24
CA ALA A 71 3.81 31.75 -3.48
C ALA A 71 5.13 31.25 -4.09
N ALA A 72 5.24 31.26 -5.42
CA ALA A 72 6.43 30.78 -6.13
C ALA A 72 7.69 31.60 -5.79
N THR A 73 7.54 32.90 -5.47
CA THR A 73 8.66 33.74 -5.01
C THR A 73 9.24 33.22 -3.70
N HIS A 74 8.38 32.86 -2.75
CA HIS A 74 8.78 32.28 -1.47
C HIS A 74 9.38 30.88 -1.63
N TYR A 75 8.80 30.05 -2.51
CA TYR A 75 9.37 28.73 -2.82
C TYR A 75 10.74 28.83 -3.49
N ARG A 76 10.95 29.75 -4.44
CA ARG A 76 12.25 29.94 -5.08
C ARG A 76 13.33 30.30 -4.05
N GLU A 77 13.05 31.22 -3.13
CA GLU A 77 13.98 31.54 -2.04
C GLU A 77 14.32 30.30 -1.19
N LEU A 78 13.29 29.54 -0.83
CA LEU A 78 13.44 28.30 -0.08
C LEU A 78 14.24 27.22 -0.83
N PHE A 79 14.03 27.08 -2.13
CA PHE A 79 14.76 26.13 -2.97
C PHE A 79 16.24 26.50 -3.04
N ARG A 80 16.57 27.79 -3.19
CA ARG A 80 17.96 28.25 -3.16
C ARG A 80 18.65 27.90 -1.83
N GLU A 81 17.98 28.13 -0.70
CA GLU A 81 18.50 27.74 0.61
C GLU A 81 18.71 26.21 0.72
N LEU A 82 17.76 25.42 0.21
CA LEU A 82 17.88 23.97 0.20
C LEU A 82 19.02 23.45 -0.68
N ILE A 83 19.22 24.04 -1.86
CA ILE A 83 20.29 23.68 -2.78
C ILE A 83 21.64 24.03 -2.15
N ASN A 84 21.79 25.23 -1.61
CA ASN A 84 23.02 25.68 -0.96
C ASN A 84 23.42 24.81 0.25
N ARG A 85 22.45 24.21 0.93
CA ARG A 85 22.70 23.34 2.08
C ARG A 85 22.64 21.85 1.77
N ARG A 86 22.44 21.48 0.50
CA ARG A 86 22.23 20.10 0.05
C ARG A 86 23.32 19.17 0.58
N TYR A 87 24.59 19.57 0.49
CA TYR A 87 25.70 18.73 0.96
C TYR A 87 25.61 18.39 2.45
N LYS A 88 25.34 19.39 3.31
CA LYS A 88 25.15 19.18 4.75
C LYS A 88 24.00 18.22 5.02
N TYR A 89 22.90 18.34 4.28
CA TYR A 89 21.73 17.48 4.42
C TYR A 89 21.97 16.06 3.95
N ASP A 90 22.51 15.89 2.74
CA ASP A 90 22.72 14.58 2.15
C ASP A 90 23.72 13.80 3.01
N LYS A 91 24.70 14.46 3.62
CA LYS A 91 25.59 13.85 4.64
C LYS A 91 24.84 13.38 5.89
N LEU A 92 23.93 14.19 6.45
CA LEU A 92 23.12 13.80 7.61
C LEU A 92 22.18 12.64 7.27
N VAL A 93 21.53 12.72 6.11
CA VAL A 93 20.58 11.70 5.64
C VAL A 93 21.30 10.39 5.30
N ASN A 94 22.47 10.44 4.65
CA ASN A 94 23.27 9.25 4.39
C ASN A 94 23.81 8.65 5.69
N ALA A 95 24.19 9.47 6.69
CA ALA A 95 24.59 8.97 8.00
C ALA A 95 23.44 8.28 8.74
N MET A 96 22.19 8.72 8.53
CA MET A 96 21.00 8.04 9.02
C MET A 96 20.77 6.71 8.30
N TYR A 97 20.83 6.68 6.97
CA TYR A 97 20.62 5.47 6.18
C TYR A 97 21.71 4.42 6.41
N ALA A 98 22.95 4.83 6.63
CA ALA A 98 24.03 3.92 6.99
C ALA A 98 23.79 3.18 8.32
N ARG A 99 22.85 3.65 9.15
CA ARG A 99 22.40 2.98 10.38
C ARG A 99 21.09 2.20 10.19
N GLU A 100 20.32 2.42 9.11
CA GLU A 100 19.08 1.67 8.86
C GLU A 100 19.35 0.18 8.54
N ASP A 101 20.55 -0.15 8.05
CA ASP A 101 21.01 -1.54 7.90
C ASP A 101 21.08 -2.30 9.25
N GLU A 102 21.03 -1.60 10.39
CA GLU A 102 21.06 -2.20 11.74
C GLU A 102 19.66 -2.55 12.31
N HIS A 103 18.60 -2.59 11.49
CA HIS A 103 17.22 -2.84 11.95
C HIS A 103 16.72 -1.85 13.01
N LEU A 104 17.18 -0.60 12.97
CA LEU A 104 16.70 0.43 13.87
C LEU A 104 15.22 0.69 13.62
N THR A 105 14.41 0.60 14.67
CA THR A 105 13.02 1.04 14.59
C THR A 105 12.96 2.54 14.32
N ASP A 106 11.91 3.00 13.61
CA ASP A 106 11.64 4.42 13.38
C ASP A 106 11.85 5.23 14.67
N GLN A 107 11.36 4.73 15.81
CA GLN A 107 11.45 5.40 17.10
C GLN A 107 12.89 5.69 17.54
N VAL A 108 13.84 4.76 17.33
CA VAL A 108 15.25 4.96 17.70
C VAL A 108 15.90 5.98 16.77
N LEU A 109 15.59 5.92 15.46
CA LEU A 109 16.13 6.85 14.49
C LEU A 109 15.78 8.32 14.83
N TYR A 110 14.54 8.58 15.24
CA TYR A 110 14.09 9.94 15.59
C TYR A 110 14.66 10.51 16.89
N GLN A 111 15.34 9.69 17.69
CA GLN A 111 16.01 10.08 18.94
C GLN A 111 17.51 10.38 18.75
N THR A 112 18.04 10.18 17.55
CA THR A 112 19.47 10.42 17.26
C THR A 112 19.82 11.92 17.24
N PRO A 113 21.02 12.33 17.70
CA PRO A 113 21.48 13.71 17.61
C PRO A 113 21.50 14.25 16.16
N GLU A 114 21.81 13.39 15.19
CA GLU A 114 21.82 13.75 13.77
C GLU A 114 20.43 14.13 13.26
N MET A 115 19.38 13.39 13.66
CA MET A 115 17.99 13.74 13.34
C MET A 115 17.57 15.05 14.03
N ALA A 116 17.95 15.26 15.29
CA ALA A 116 17.64 16.52 15.98
C ALA A 116 18.25 17.73 15.27
N ALA A 117 19.53 17.64 14.87
CA ALA A 117 20.20 18.69 14.10
C ALA A 117 19.56 18.92 12.72
N TYR A 118 19.12 17.84 12.05
CA TYR A 118 18.37 17.92 10.80
C TYR A 118 17.05 18.67 10.97
N ILE A 119 16.30 18.38 12.03
CA ILE A 119 14.99 18.97 12.28
C ILE A 119 15.09 20.44 12.68
N ASP A 120 16.07 20.81 13.49
CA ASP A 120 16.33 22.22 13.81
C ASP A 120 16.63 23.05 12.57
N GLU A 121 17.26 22.44 11.57
CA GLU A 121 17.49 23.09 10.29
C GLU A 121 16.18 23.23 9.48
N VAL A 122 15.31 22.21 9.44
CA VAL A 122 14.00 22.29 8.77
C VAL A 122 13.09 23.35 9.42
N ARG A 123 13.13 23.47 10.75
CA ARG A 123 12.35 24.49 11.49
C ARG A 123 12.63 25.92 11.04
N ARG A 124 13.85 26.21 10.58
CA ARG A 124 14.21 27.55 10.07
C ARG A 124 13.41 27.92 8.83
N TYR A 125 13.02 26.94 8.03
CA TYR A 125 12.27 27.15 6.80
C TYR A 125 10.76 27.14 7.00
N ARG A 126 10.27 26.62 8.14
CA ARG A 126 8.84 26.50 8.41
C ARG A 126 8.10 27.82 8.25
N ALA A 127 8.70 28.94 8.67
CA ALA A 127 8.12 30.28 8.50
C ALA A 127 7.99 30.70 7.02
N LEU A 128 8.98 30.37 6.18
CA LEU A 128 8.94 30.64 4.74
C LEU A 128 7.90 29.74 4.03
N ILE A 129 7.86 28.45 4.39
CA ILE A 129 6.86 27.51 3.86
C ILE A 129 5.45 27.99 4.22
N LYS A 130 5.24 28.41 5.47
CA LYS A 130 3.95 28.93 5.92
C LYS A 130 3.53 30.16 5.11
N LYS A 131 4.43 31.12 4.91
CA LYS A 131 4.17 32.29 4.04
C LYS A 131 3.82 31.88 2.60
N ALA A 132 4.54 30.92 2.04
CA ALA A 132 4.26 30.40 0.70
C ALA A 132 2.86 29.78 0.64
N VAL A 133 2.52 28.87 1.56
CA VAL A 133 1.22 28.19 1.64
C VAL A 133 0.05 29.16 1.89
N GLU A 134 0.28 30.24 2.63
CA GLU A 134 -0.74 31.27 2.92
C GLU A 134 -0.93 32.28 1.78
N SER A 135 -0.09 32.25 0.75
CA SER A 135 -0.21 33.13 -0.42
C SER A 135 -1.42 32.74 -1.28
N GLU A 136 -2.18 33.74 -1.72
CA GLU A 136 -3.43 33.55 -2.48
C GLU A 136 -3.19 33.03 -3.90
N ARG A 137 -2.08 33.45 -4.53
CA ARG A 137 -1.69 33.06 -5.88
C ARG A 137 -0.41 32.23 -5.87
N VAL A 138 -0.36 31.21 -6.71
CA VAL A 138 0.86 30.48 -7.06
C VAL A 138 0.99 30.45 -8.58
N ASP A 139 2.14 30.90 -9.07
CA ASP A 139 2.47 30.87 -10.49
C ASP A 139 3.99 30.73 -10.63
N PHE A 140 4.44 29.54 -11.03
CA PHE A 140 5.85 29.21 -11.19
C PHE A 140 6.46 29.82 -12.47
N GLY A 141 5.66 30.47 -13.32
CA GLY A 141 6.11 31.05 -14.58
C GLY A 141 6.56 29.99 -15.59
N LEU A 142 5.83 28.88 -15.65
CA LEU A 142 6.12 27.78 -16.58
C LEU A 142 5.89 28.22 -18.03
N GLN A 143 6.80 27.83 -18.90
CA GLN A 143 6.77 28.18 -20.32
C GLN A 143 6.02 27.11 -21.13
N HIS A 144 4.68 27.15 -21.06
CA HIS A 144 3.82 26.18 -21.78
C HIS A 144 4.00 26.20 -23.30
N GLU A 145 4.63 27.24 -23.85
CA GLU A 145 5.00 27.33 -25.26
C GLU A 145 6.12 26.35 -25.63
N GLU A 146 6.93 25.90 -24.68
CA GLU A 146 8.01 24.93 -24.91
C GLU A 146 7.50 23.48 -25.08
N GLY A 147 6.19 23.23 -24.93
CA GLY A 147 5.59 21.90 -25.11
C GLY A 147 6.21 20.87 -24.16
N PHE A 148 6.53 19.68 -24.66
CA PHE A 148 7.19 18.62 -23.88
C PHE A 148 8.63 18.96 -23.43
N ASN A 149 9.24 20.01 -23.97
CA ASN A 149 10.56 20.47 -23.52
C ASN A 149 10.49 21.39 -22.29
N MET A 150 9.28 21.78 -21.87
CA MET A 150 9.07 22.62 -20.69
C MET A 150 9.70 21.97 -19.45
N LEU A 151 10.66 22.66 -18.84
CA LEU A 151 11.28 22.18 -17.61
C LEU A 151 10.44 22.56 -16.38
N ILE A 152 10.37 21.61 -15.44
CA ILE A 152 9.50 21.71 -14.26
C ILE A 152 10.33 21.48 -12.98
N PRO A 153 11.35 22.32 -12.71
CA PRO A 153 12.34 22.04 -11.66
C PRO A 153 11.74 22.06 -10.24
N HIS A 154 10.65 22.82 -10.02
CA HIS A 154 10.05 22.99 -8.70
C HIS A 154 9.48 21.69 -8.11
N LEU A 155 8.97 20.76 -8.93
CA LEU A 155 8.32 19.54 -8.44
C LEU A 155 9.23 18.68 -7.55
N SER A 156 10.49 18.54 -7.95
CA SER A 156 11.48 17.75 -7.21
C SER A 156 11.73 18.35 -5.81
N HIS A 157 11.85 19.68 -5.73
CA HIS A 157 12.07 20.40 -4.49
C HIS A 157 10.84 20.39 -3.58
N MET A 158 9.64 20.53 -4.15
CA MET A 158 8.37 20.44 -3.41
C MET A 158 8.22 19.08 -2.72
N ARG A 159 8.55 17.99 -3.40
CA ARG A 159 8.57 16.64 -2.80
C ARG A 159 9.60 16.52 -1.69
N ARG A 160 10.80 17.09 -1.87
CA ARG A 160 11.87 17.07 -0.86
C ARG A 160 11.43 17.79 0.41
N LEU A 161 10.83 18.96 0.28
CA LEU A 161 10.26 19.75 1.38
C LEU A 161 9.15 19.00 2.12
N ALA A 162 8.21 18.39 1.39
CA ALA A 162 7.15 17.59 2.01
C ALA A 162 7.71 16.43 2.86
N ARG A 163 8.75 15.75 2.37
CA ARG A 163 9.45 14.69 3.12
C ARG A 163 10.19 15.23 4.35
N GLN A 164 10.77 16.42 4.27
CA GLN A 164 11.40 17.11 5.40
C GLN A 164 10.39 17.46 6.50
N LEU A 165 9.24 18.02 6.13
CA LEU A 165 8.15 18.30 7.06
C LEU A 165 7.56 17.02 7.66
N LYS A 166 7.42 15.94 6.87
CA LYS A 166 6.98 14.63 7.36
C LYS A 166 7.86 14.14 8.52
N ARG A 167 9.18 14.20 8.34
CA ARG A 167 10.15 13.78 9.37
C ARG A 167 10.03 14.64 10.63
N THR A 168 9.85 15.95 10.46
CA THR A 168 9.66 16.89 11.57
C THR A 168 8.37 16.61 12.33
N SER A 169 7.24 16.50 11.62
CA SER A 169 5.93 16.11 12.16
C SER A 169 6.01 14.78 12.92
N ARG A 170 6.68 13.77 12.37
CA ARG A 170 6.82 12.47 13.03
C ARG A 170 7.64 12.57 14.32
N GLN A 171 8.74 13.32 14.34
CA GLN A 171 9.50 13.55 15.57
C GLN A 171 8.66 14.28 16.63
N LEU A 172 7.98 15.35 16.23
CA LEU A 172 7.11 16.13 17.11
C LEU A 172 6.01 15.24 17.72
N ARG A 173 5.39 14.38 16.90
CA ARG A 173 4.40 13.38 17.35
C ARG A 173 4.98 12.38 18.36
N LEU A 174 6.17 11.84 18.10
CA LEU A 174 6.85 10.92 19.02
C LEU A 174 7.26 11.62 20.34
N ALA A 175 7.55 12.92 20.29
CA ALA A 175 7.82 13.75 21.45
C ALA A 175 6.54 14.23 22.19
N GLY A 176 5.35 13.83 21.73
CA GLY A 176 4.07 14.25 22.32
C GLY A 176 3.63 15.67 21.95
N ASN A 177 4.35 16.37 21.07
CA ASN A 177 4.01 17.71 20.59
C ASN A 177 3.11 17.61 19.35
N MET A 178 1.86 17.19 19.57
CA MET A 178 0.93 16.95 18.48
C MET A 178 0.47 18.24 17.77
N GLU A 179 0.40 19.35 18.49
CA GLU A 179 -0.04 20.63 17.93
C GLU A 179 0.88 21.10 16.79
N GLU A 180 2.21 21.12 17.02
CA GLU A 180 3.16 21.50 15.99
C GLU A 180 3.24 20.45 14.86
N SER A 181 3.07 19.17 15.20
CA SER A 181 2.99 18.11 14.19
C SER A 181 1.83 18.35 13.22
N VAL A 182 0.64 18.70 13.73
CA VAL A 182 -0.54 19.02 12.93
C VAL A 182 -0.31 20.23 12.04
N GLU A 183 0.40 21.25 12.52
CA GLU A 183 0.76 22.40 11.69
C GLU A 183 1.65 22.00 10.51
N ASP A 184 2.67 21.17 10.73
CA ASP A 184 3.52 20.66 9.64
C ASP A 184 2.73 19.83 8.62
N LEU A 185 1.78 19.00 9.08
CA LEU A 185 0.90 18.24 8.20
C LEU A 185 -0.03 19.16 7.38
N ALA A 186 -0.55 20.23 7.99
CA ALA A 186 -1.35 21.23 7.30
C ALA A 186 -0.53 21.99 6.24
N LEU A 187 0.75 22.29 6.52
CA LEU A 187 1.66 22.88 5.54
C LEU A 187 1.88 21.95 4.34
N ILE A 188 2.11 20.64 4.56
CA ILE A 188 2.24 19.66 3.46
C ILE A 188 0.98 19.61 2.59
N LEU A 189 -0.21 19.61 3.20
CA LEU A 189 -1.48 19.64 2.45
C LEU A 189 -1.64 20.94 1.64
N GLY A 190 -1.25 22.08 2.21
CA GLY A 190 -1.23 23.36 1.51
C GLY A 190 -0.24 23.39 0.33
N MET A 191 0.93 22.78 0.49
CA MET A 191 1.90 22.61 -0.59
C MET A 191 1.34 21.75 -1.73
N ALA A 192 0.65 20.65 -1.41
CA ALA A 192 0.01 19.82 -2.43
C ALA A 192 -0.96 20.64 -3.29
N LYS A 193 -1.81 21.45 -2.65
CA LYS A 193 -2.73 22.35 -3.34
C LYS A 193 -2.03 23.29 -4.32
N GLN A 194 -0.85 23.79 -3.95
CA GLN A 194 -0.13 24.78 -4.76
C GLN A 194 0.62 24.21 -5.96
N VAL A 195 0.82 22.89 -6.01
CA VAL A 195 1.47 22.22 -7.14
C VAL A 195 0.47 21.83 -8.23
N ALA A 196 -0.76 21.50 -7.85
CA ALA A 196 -1.79 21.03 -8.77
C ALA A 196 -2.11 21.96 -9.96
N PRO A 197 -2.16 23.31 -9.81
CA PRO A 197 -2.64 24.22 -10.87
C PRO A 197 -1.76 24.39 -12.10
N ASP A 198 -0.64 23.67 -12.22
CA ASP A 198 0.26 23.76 -13.39
C ASP A 198 -0.39 23.23 -14.69
N ARG A 199 -1.62 22.66 -14.64
CA ARG A 199 -2.35 22.09 -15.80
C ARG A 199 -1.57 21.01 -16.56
N ILE A 200 -0.77 20.21 -15.86
CA ILE A 200 -0.02 19.09 -16.43
C ILE A 200 -0.14 17.88 -15.51
N LEU A 201 -0.21 16.68 -16.08
CA LEU A 201 -0.56 15.45 -15.34
C LEU A 201 0.51 15.12 -14.31
N ILE A 202 1.79 15.35 -14.63
CA ILE A 202 2.88 15.14 -13.69
C ILE A 202 2.76 16.03 -12.44
N SER A 203 2.29 17.27 -12.56
CA SER A 203 2.06 18.15 -11.40
C SER A 203 0.89 17.65 -10.55
N SER A 204 -0.18 17.16 -11.16
CA SER A 204 -1.30 16.51 -10.44
C SER A 204 -0.84 15.27 -9.67
N LEU A 205 -0.03 14.42 -10.29
CA LEU A 205 0.55 13.23 -9.66
C LEU A 205 1.49 13.59 -8.50
N VAL A 206 2.32 14.63 -8.68
CA VAL A 206 3.20 15.12 -7.61
C VAL A 206 2.40 15.75 -6.48
N SER A 207 1.33 16.49 -6.78
CA SER A 207 0.39 17.02 -5.79
C SER A 207 -0.22 15.90 -4.95
N ALA A 208 -0.79 14.88 -5.60
CA ALA A 208 -1.35 13.70 -4.92
C ALA A 208 -0.30 12.95 -4.08
N ALA A 209 0.94 12.86 -4.57
CA ALA A 209 2.06 12.25 -3.84
C ALA A 209 2.45 13.07 -2.60
N ILE A 210 2.49 14.40 -2.69
CA ILE A 210 2.75 15.31 -1.56
C ILE A 210 1.61 15.19 -0.53
N ALA A 211 0.35 15.24 -0.97
CA ALA A 211 -0.78 15.05 -0.07
C ALA A 211 -0.73 13.69 0.64
N SER A 212 -0.47 12.61 -0.11
CA SER A 212 -0.31 11.26 0.45
C SER A 212 0.71 11.18 1.58
N VAL A 213 1.76 12.01 1.57
CA VAL A 213 2.73 12.08 2.67
C VAL A 213 2.05 12.51 3.97
N ALA A 214 1.24 13.58 3.94
CA ALA A 214 0.51 14.04 5.11
C ALA A 214 -0.63 13.09 5.51
N LEU A 215 -1.43 12.63 4.55
CA LEU A 215 -2.57 11.74 4.80
C LEU A 215 -2.13 10.45 5.52
N ASN A 216 -0.96 9.91 5.18
CA ASN A 216 -0.38 8.74 5.86
C ASN A 216 0.01 9.02 7.32
N GLU A 217 0.60 10.19 7.60
CA GLU A 217 0.96 10.53 8.98
C GLU A 217 -0.29 10.84 9.83
N ILE A 218 -1.34 11.42 9.23
CA ILE A 218 -2.64 11.58 9.89
C ILE A 218 -3.23 10.20 10.22
N GLU A 219 -3.21 9.25 9.29
CA GLU A 219 -3.68 7.87 9.52
C GLU A 219 -2.89 7.16 10.63
N LEU A 220 -1.56 7.32 10.66
CA LEU A 220 -0.73 6.80 11.74
C LEU A 220 -1.11 7.44 13.09
N ALA A 221 -1.31 8.75 13.13
CA ALA A 221 -1.72 9.45 14.35
C ALA A 221 -3.13 9.04 14.82
N LEU A 222 -4.08 8.79 13.91
CA LEU A 222 -5.39 8.21 14.23
C LEU A 222 -5.24 6.82 14.83
N THR A 223 -4.43 5.97 14.20
CA THR A 223 -4.14 4.60 14.65
C THR A 223 -3.53 4.57 16.04
N ASP A 224 -2.61 5.48 16.32
CA ASP A 224 -1.95 5.63 17.62
C ASP A 224 -2.78 6.46 18.64
N ARG A 225 -3.99 6.91 18.26
CA ARG A 225 -4.93 7.69 19.09
C ARG A 225 -4.41 9.05 19.56
N GLN A 226 -3.60 9.71 18.74
CA GLN A 226 -2.92 10.95 19.11
C GLN A 226 -3.65 12.22 18.68
N ILE A 227 -4.76 12.12 17.93
CA ILE A 227 -5.51 13.29 17.45
C ILE A 227 -6.64 13.62 18.42
N ASP A 228 -6.53 14.75 19.14
CA ASP A 228 -7.63 15.29 19.96
C ASP A 228 -8.64 16.11 19.12
N PRO A 229 -9.78 16.56 19.69
CA PRO A 229 -10.78 17.35 18.97
C PRO A 229 -10.28 18.67 18.37
N SER A 230 -9.35 19.37 19.03
CA SER A 230 -8.78 20.65 18.56
C SER A 230 -7.87 20.43 17.36
N ASN A 231 -7.00 19.42 17.46
CA ASN A 231 -6.13 18.98 16.38
C ASN A 231 -6.93 18.45 15.19
N ALA A 232 -8.05 17.75 15.44
CA ALA A 232 -8.95 17.30 14.39
C ALA A 232 -9.58 18.46 13.60
N GLU A 233 -10.01 19.54 14.27
CA GLU A 233 -10.54 20.72 13.60
C GLU A 233 -9.50 21.41 12.71
N ARG A 234 -8.25 21.55 13.19
CA ARG A 234 -7.16 22.14 12.38
C ARG A 234 -6.87 21.33 11.11
N LEU A 235 -6.80 20.00 11.24
CA LEU A 235 -6.62 19.12 10.08
C LEU A 235 -7.83 19.15 9.14
N LEU A 236 -9.04 19.26 9.68
CA LEU A 236 -10.26 19.38 8.88
C LEU A 236 -10.24 20.65 8.02
N ILE A 237 -9.86 21.80 8.60
CA ILE A 237 -9.70 23.06 7.85
C ILE A 237 -8.65 22.91 6.74
N ALA A 238 -7.54 22.22 7.01
CA ALA A 238 -6.50 21.98 6.01
C ALA A 238 -7.00 21.08 4.87
N LEU A 239 -7.70 19.98 5.18
CA LEU A 239 -8.28 19.08 4.18
C LEU A 239 -9.39 19.73 3.36
N GLN A 240 -10.21 20.60 3.98
CA GLN A 240 -11.26 21.33 3.26
C GLN A 240 -10.71 22.25 2.16
N ARG A 241 -9.46 22.69 2.27
CA ARG A 241 -8.81 23.47 1.22
C ARG A 241 -8.45 22.63 0.00
N LEU A 242 -8.33 21.31 0.17
CA LEU A 242 -8.15 20.32 -0.89
C LEU A 242 -9.48 19.77 -1.39
N SER A 243 -10.55 19.75 -0.58
CA SER A 243 -11.79 19.00 -0.84
C SER A 243 -12.73 19.61 -1.91
N ALA A 244 -12.17 20.14 -3.01
CA ALA A 244 -12.93 20.38 -4.23
C ALA A 244 -13.25 19.04 -4.93
N ASP A 245 -14.13 19.08 -5.94
CA ASP A 245 -14.49 17.91 -6.75
C ASP A 245 -13.26 17.28 -7.46
N ASP A 246 -12.20 18.07 -7.64
CA ASP A 246 -10.91 17.64 -8.18
C ASP A 246 -9.74 18.16 -7.31
N PRO A 247 -9.43 17.48 -6.18
CA PRO A 247 -8.47 17.97 -5.19
C PRO A 247 -7.04 18.17 -5.72
N PHE A 248 -6.73 17.58 -6.87
CA PHE A 248 -5.39 17.55 -7.46
C PHE A 248 -5.36 18.06 -8.91
N HIS A 249 -6.45 18.64 -9.42
CA HIS A 249 -6.57 19.21 -10.77
C HIS A 249 -6.30 18.19 -11.91
N TYR A 250 -6.69 16.92 -11.74
CA TYR A 250 -6.54 15.91 -12.78
C TYR A 250 -7.31 16.25 -14.06
N THR A 251 -8.51 16.80 -13.97
CA THR A 251 -9.34 17.11 -15.15
C THR A 251 -8.65 18.19 -16.00
N GLU A 252 -8.26 19.31 -15.39
CA GLU A 252 -7.54 20.39 -16.09
C GLU A 252 -6.18 19.93 -16.62
N ALA A 253 -5.53 19.00 -15.92
CA ALA A 253 -4.26 18.44 -16.34
C ALA A 253 -4.38 17.56 -17.60
N ILE A 254 -5.43 16.74 -17.73
CA ILE A 254 -5.65 15.95 -18.96
C ILE A 254 -5.85 16.87 -20.17
N ASP A 255 -6.61 17.94 -20.02
CA ASP A 255 -6.75 18.95 -21.08
C ASP A 255 -5.41 19.60 -21.44
N GLY A 256 -4.61 19.95 -20.43
CA GLY A 256 -3.30 20.54 -20.64
C GLY A 256 -2.27 19.60 -21.27
N GLU A 257 -2.35 18.29 -21.02
CA GLU A 257 -1.52 17.28 -21.72
C GLU A 257 -1.85 17.27 -23.23
N TYR A 258 -3.13 17.38 -23.60
CA TYR A 258 -3.50 17.50 -25.02
C TYR A 258 -3.00 18.81 -25.64
N GLU A 259 -3.17 19.94 -24.94
CA GLU A 259 -2.64 21.24 -25.39
C GLU A 259 -1.11 21.19 -25.58
N MET A 260 -0.39 20.51 -24.68
CA MET A 260 1.06 20.32 -24.77
C MET A 260 1.44 19.45 -25.96
N LEU A 261 0.71 18.36 -26.18
CA LEU A 261 0.89 17.48 -27.34
C LEU A 261 0.66 18.25 -28.65
N GLU A 262 -0.43 19.00 -28.76
CA GLU A 262 -0.74 19.80 -29.94
C GLU A 262 0.34 20.85 -30.21
N ARG A 263 0.72 21.64 -29.20
CA ARG A 263 1.75 22.68 -29.32
C ARG A 263 3.11 22.12 -29.75
N THR A 264 3.52 20.99 -29.18
CA THR A 264 4.83 20.38 -29.48
C THR A 264 5.00 20.05 -30.96
N PHE A 265 3.92 19.78 -31.67
CA PHE A 265 3.95 19.37 -33.09
C PHE A 265 3.24 20.35 -34.04
N ALA A 266 2.68 21.46 -33.53
CA ALA A 266 2.02 22.49 -34.31
C ALA A 266 2.99 23.33 -35.16
N GLU A 267 4.28 23.36 -34.83
CA GLU A 267 5.28 24.23 -35.49
C GLU A 267 5.40 23.94 -36.99
N ASP A 268 4.94 24.89 -37.82
CA ASP A 268 4.94 24.77 -39.28
C ASP A 268 6.31 24.73 -39.96
N GLY A 269 7.38 24.99 -39.20
CA GLY A 269 8.77 24.96 -39.67
C GLY A 269 9.62 23.77 -39.24
N MET A 270 9.09 22.80 -38.48
CA MET A 270 9.88 21.65 -37.99
C MET A 270 10.37 20.78 -39.16
N SER A 271 11.67 20.54 -39.21
CA SER A 271 12.28 19.60 -40.15
C SER A 271 11.90 18.15 -39.83
N GLN A 272 12.06 17.25 -40.80
CA GLN A 272 11.80 15.82 -40.58
C GLN A 272 12.73 15.22 -39.53
N GLU A 273 14.00 15.65 -39.49
CA GLU A 273 14.99 15.21 -38.50
C GLU A 273 14.62 15.64 -37.08
N GLU A 274 14.21 16.90 -36.89
CA GLU A 274 13.73 17.39 -35.58
C GLU A 274 12.44 16.67 -35.13
N LEU A 275 11.57 16.30 -36.08
CA LEU A 275 10.36 15.55 -35.79
C LEU A 275 10.68 14.15 -35.27
N GLU A 276 11.59 13.44 -35.96
CA GLU A 276 12.06 12.12 -35.56
C GLU A 276 12.76 12.17 -34.20
N GLU A 277 13.65 13.14 -33.98
CA GLU A 277 14.32 13.33 -32.68
C GLU A 277 13.32 13.56 -31.54
N ARG A 278 12.32 14.42 -31.74
CA ARG A 278 11.28 14.68 -30.72
C ARG A 278 10.45 13.43 -30.42
N LEU A 279 10.09 12.66 -31.44
CA LEU A 279 9.32 11.43 -31.27
C LEU A 279 10.14 10.35 -30.56
N THR A 280 11.42 10.18 -30.90
CA THR A 280 12.32 9.28 -30.18
C THR A 280 12.43 9.69 -28.71
N ASN A 281 12.65 10.97 -28.41
CA ASN A 281 12.74 11.45 -27.03
C ASN A 281 11.46 11.18 -26.21
N ILE A 282 10.28 11.37 -26.80
CA ILE A 282 9.00 11.07 -26.14
C ILE A 282 8.84 9.56 -25.92
N THR A 283 9.25 8.75 -26.89
CA THR A 283 9.10 7.30 -26.83
C THR A 283 10.04 6.67 -25.83
N ASP A 284 11.31 7.07 -25.84
CA ASP A 284 12.32 6.61 -24.87
C ASP A 284 11.90 6.93 -23.43
N MET A 285 11.09 7.98 -23.25
CA MET A 285 10.50 8.31 -21.97
C MET A 285 9.31 7.42 -21.60
N MET A 286 8.52 6.94 -22.56
CA MET A 286 7.22 6.29 -22.33
C MET A 286 7.21 4.76 -22.50
N SER A 287 8.06 4.19 -23.37
CA SER A 287 8.07 2.75 -23.69
C SER A 287 9.50 2.19 -23.74
N PRO A 288 9.83 1.17 -22.94
CA PRO A 288 11.14 0.54 -22.96
C PRO A 288 11.32 -0.50 -24.10
N ASN A 289 10.31 -0.76 -24.94
CA ASN A 289 10.41 -1.77 -26.00
C ASN A 289 10.74 -1.15 -27.37
N GLU A 290 12.04 -1.06 -27.70
CA GLU A 290 12.54 -0.55 -28.99
C GLU A 290 11.98 -1.32 -30.20
N GLU A 291 11.75 -2.64 -30.09
CA GLU A 291 11.30 -3.48 -31.21
C GLU A 291 9.85 -3.19 -31.67
N ASP A 292 8.99 -2.74 -30.76
CA ASP A 292 7.62 -2.34 -31.10
C ASP A 292 7.61 -0.95 -31.75
N TRP A 293 8.53 -0.09 -31.35
CA TRP A 293 8.69 1.24 -31.92
C TRP A 293 9.17 1.14 -33.38
N ASP A 294 10.26 0.44 -33.65
CA ASP A 294 10.82 0.35 -35.01
C ASP A 294 9.83 -0.23 -36.03
N ARG A 295 9.00 -1.19 -35.62
CA ARG A 295 7.99 -1.82 -36.48
C ARG A 295 6.80 -0.92 -36.77
N ALA A 296 6.38 -0.11 -35.79
CA ALA A 296 5.23 0.77 -35.95
C ALA A 296 5.56 2.05 -36.74
N HIS A 297 6.84 2.36 -36.97
CA HIS A 297 7.27 3.71 -37.34
C HIS A 297 8.12 3.83 -38.63
N SER A 298 8.17 2.81 -39.48
CA SER A 298 8.72 2.99 -40.84
C SER A 298 7.80 3.92 -41.66
N GLY A 299 8.23 5.17 -41.88
CA GLY A 299 7.48 6.16 -42.67
C GLY A 299 6.67 7.17 -41.85
N ILE A 300 7.09 7.48 -40.61
CA ILE A 300 6.60 8.69 -39.91
C ILE A 300 6.88 9.89 -40.81
N ASP A 301 5.84 10.62 -41.19
CA ASP A 301 5.98 11.96 -41.72
C ASP A 301 5.11 12.93 -40.95
N ARG A 302 5.26 14.20 -41.26
CA ARG A 302 4.52 15.27 -40.61
C ARG A 302 3.00 15.18 -40.78
N ALA A 303 2.52 14.66 -41.92
CA ALA A 303 1.10 14.49 -42.17
C ALA A 303 0.53 13.38 -41.28
N TRP A 304 1.28 12.29 -41.10
CA TRP A 304 0.96 11.22 -40.19
C TRP A 304 0.87 11.72 -38.74
N VAL A 305 1.87 12.45 -38.24
CA VAL A 305 1.86 12.99 -36.86
C VAL A 305 0.67 13.92 -36.63
N LYS A 306 0.41 14.86 -37.55
CA LYS A 306 -0.78 15.74 -37.47
C LYS A 306 -2.08 14.93 -37.43
N SER A 307 -2.16 13.83 -38.19
CA SER A 307 -3.31 12.93 -38.15
C SER A 307 -3.45 12.21 -36.81
N GLN A 308 -2.34 11.71 -36.23
CA GLN A 308 -2.34 11.03 -34.93
C GLN A 308 -2.76 11.97 -33.80
N ILE A 309 -2.27 13.21 -33.78
CA ILE A 309 -2.66 14.21 -32.77
C ILE A 309 -4.14 14.55 -32.89
N LYS A 310 -4.66 14.68 -34.10
CA LYS A 310 -6.10 14.88 -34.32
C LYS A 310 -6.93 13.69 -33.83
N GLN A 311 -6.45 12.47 -34.03
CA GLN A 311 -7.08 11.24 -33.50
C GLN A 311 -7.00 11.13 -31.97
N SER A 312 -6.05 11.84 -31.35
CA SER A 312 -5.88 11.86 -29.89
C SER A 312 -6.95 12.69 -29.19
N LYS A 313 -7.52 13.74 -29.82
CA LYS A 313 -8.48 14.63 -29.15
C LYS A 313 -9.69 13.90 -28.55
N PRO A 314 -10.41 13.04 -29.29
CA PRO A 314 -11.54 12.29 -28.71
C PRO A 314 -11.14 11.39 -27.53
N LEU A 315 -9.90 10.87 -27.52
CA LEU A 315 -9.37 10.11 -26.40
C LEU A 315 -9.19 10.99 -25.16
N PHE A 316 -8.52 12.14 -25.31
CA PHE A 316 -8.30 13.08 -24.21
C PHE A 316 -9.62 13.65 -23.66
N ASP A 317 -10.60 13.94 -24.53
CA ASP A 317 -11.95 14.35 -24.10
C ASP A 317 -12.60 13.26 -23.23
N ARG A 318 -12.55 12.01 -23.68
CA ARG A 318 -13.10 10.87 -22.93
C ARG A 318 -12.36 10.60 -21.62
N LEU A 319 -11.04 10.83 -21.58
CA LEU A 319 -10.24 10.74 -20.36
C LEU A 319 -10.57 11.89 -19.39
N ALA A 320 -10.80 13.11 -19.87
CA ALA A 320 -11.21 14.24 -19.06
C ALA A 320 -12.61 13.99 -18.46
N ASP A 321 -13.56 13.52 -19.26
CA ASP A 321 -14.89 13.11 -18.79
C ASP A 321 -14.79 12.03 -17.71
N LEU A 322 -13.95 11.02 -17.94
CA LEU A 322 -13.67 9.95 -16.97
C LEU A 322 -13.15 10.50 -15.63
N MET A 323 -12.32 11.55 -15.62
CA MET A 323 -11.85 12.17 -14.38
C MET A 323 -12.99 12.81 -13.57
N THR A 324 -14.10 13.18 -14.20
CA THR A 324 -15.26 13.79 -13.51
C THR A 324 -16.25 12.76 -12.94
N LEU A 325 -16.08 11.47 -13.23
CA LEU A 325 -17.00 10.43 -12.77
C LEU A 325 -16.88 10.20 -11.25
N GLU A 326 -17.98 10.45 -10.53
CA GLU A 326 -18.10 10.18 -9.09
C GLU A 326 -18.17 8.67 -8.78
N ASP A 327 -18.86 7.89 -9.63
CA ASP A 327 -18.94 6.43 -9.46
C ASP A 327 -17.61 5.78 -9.85
N ARG A 328 -16.79 5.48 -8.84
CA ARG A 328 -15.47 4.85 -8.98
C ARG A 328 -15.50 3.50 -9.70
N LEU A 329 -16.58 2.71 -9.56
CA LEU A 329 -16.72 1.44 -10.27
C LEU A 329 -17.10 1.64 -11.73
N ALA A 330 -17.92 2.64 -12.03
CA ALA A 330 -18.15 3.07 -13.41
C ALA A 330 -16.86 3.61 -14.03
N ALA A 331 -16.13 4.49 -13.34
CA ALA A 331 -14.87 5.06 -13.78
C ALA A 331 -13.83 3.96 -14.10
N ARG A 332 -13.65 2.95 -13.24
CA ARG A 332 -12.73 1.84 -13.54
C ARG A 332 -13.13 1.02 -14.77
N ARG A 333 -14.43 0.75 -14.94
CA ARG A 333 -14.94 0.02 -16.11
C ARG A 333 -14.72 0.83 -17.39
N GLU A 334 -14.99 2.12 -17.32
CA GLU A 334 -14.80 3.04 -18.45
C GLU A 334 -13.31 3.20 -18.78
N ASN A 335 -12.44 3.42 -17.79
CA ASN A 335 -11.00 3.44 -17.96
C ASN A 335 -10.48 2.18 -18.68
N ARG A 336 -10.94 0.99 -18.23
CA ARG A 336 -10.58 -0.28 -18.88
C ARG A 336 -11.08 -0.34 -20.33
N ALA A 337 -12.29 0.13 -20.61
CA ALA A 337 -12.81 0.18 -21.96
C ALA A 337 -12.01 1.14 -22.86
N ILE A 338 -11.58 2.30 -22.32
CA ILE A 338 -10.69 3.23 -23.03
C ILE A 338 -9.33 2.58 -23.32
N MET A 339 -8.71 1.95 -22.33
CA MET A 339 -7.41 1.29 -22.51
C MET A 339 -7.48 0.16 -23.55
N ILE A 340 -8.53 -0.65 -23.55
CA ILE A 340 -8.76 -1.66 -24.60
C ILE A 340 -8.86 -1.01 -25.99
N ALA A 341 -9.65 0.05 -26.14
CA ALA A 341 -9.79 0.76 -27.41
C ALA A 341 -8.46 1.40 -27.88
N VAL A 342 -7.66 1.93 -26.95
CA VAL A 342 -6.31 2.45 -27.20
C VAL A 342 -5.39 1.34 -27.72
N GLU A 343 -5.39 0.18 -27.07
CA GLU A 343 -4.58 -0.98 -27.48
C GLU A 343 -5.01 -1.58 -28.83
N GLU A 344 -6.31 -1.56 -29.12
CA GLU A 344 -6.88 -1.95 -30.42
C GLU A 344 -6.59 -0.92 -31.52
N GLY A 345 -5.99 0.23 -31.17
CA GLY A 345 -5.59 1.27 -32.11
C GLY A 345 -6.74 2.18 -32.57
N GLU A 346 -7.89 2.17 -31.89
CA GLU A 346 -9.06 3.02 -32.25
C GLU A 346 -8.71 4.52 -32.26
N TYR A 347 -7.74 4.91 -31.43
CA TYR A 347 -7.25 6.29 -31.31
C TYR A 347 -5.91 6.52 -32.00
N GLY A 348 -5.48 5.61 -32.87
CA GLY A 348 -4.20 5.68 -33.57
C GLY A 348 -3.05 4.97 -32.81
N THR A 349 -2.04 4.53 -33.57
CA THR A 349 -0.91 3.75 -33.04
C THR A 349 -0.02 4.55 -32.10
N PHE A 350 0.05 5.87 -32.28
CA PHE A 350 0.79 6.75 -31.37
C PHE A 350 0.25 6.66 -29.94
N ASN A 351 -1.08 6.72 -29.78
CA ASN A 351 -1.72 6.64 -28.46
C ASN A 351 -1.55 5.26 -27.82
N ALA A 352 -1.57 4.18 -28.62
CA ALA A 352 -1.31 2.83 -28.12
C ALA A 352 0.05 2.71 -27.40
N THR A 353 1.04 3.50 -27.81
CA THR A 353 2.37 3.52 -27.20
C THR A 353 2.43 4.36 -25.91
N ILE A 354 1.86 5.58 -25.92
CA ILE A 354 2.11 6.55 -24.84
C ILE A 354 1.05 6.57 -23.72
N MET A 355 -0.15 6.02 -23.96
CA MET A 355 -1.30 6.15 -23.05
C MET A 355 -1.39 5.13 -21.90
N PRO A 356 -0.76 3.93 -21.90
CA PRO A 356 -0.90 2.99 -20.77
C PRO A 356 -0.54 3.58 -19.40
N GLY A 357 0.37 4.55 -19.36
CA GLY A 357 0.70 5.28 -18.13
C GLY A 357 -0.47 6.09 -17.56
N ILE A 358 -1.32 6.68 -18.42
CA ILE A 358 -2.45 7.53 -18.02
C ILE A 358 -3.56 6.69 -17.38
N GLY A 359 -3.81 5.48 -17.85
CA GLY A 359 -4.82 4.59 -17.25
C GLY A 359 -4.59 4.34 -15.75
N ARG A 360 -3.34 4.33 -15.28
CA ARG A 360 -2.98 4.16 -13.86
C ARG A 360 -3.26 5.42 -13.01
N THR A 361 -3.37 6.59 -13.63
CA THR A 361 -3.59 7.86 -12.92
C THR A 361 -4.99 7.95 -12.33
N ILE A 362 -6.01 7.37 -12.99
CA ILE A 362 -7.38 7.26 -12.45
C ILE A 362 -7.38 6.59 -11.07
N ASN A 363 -6.60 5.53 -10.91
CA ASN A 363 -6.54 4.79 -9.65
C ASN A 363 -5.87 5.62 -8.56
N THR A 364 -4.86 6.42 -8.93
CA THR A 364 -4.19 7.35 -8.01
C THR A 364 -5.14 8.46 -7.56
N LYS A 365 -5.89 9.06 -8.49
CA LYS A 365 -6.93 10.06 -8.21
C LYS A 365 -7.93 9.55 -7.19
N HIS A 366 -8.63 8.45 -7.52
CA HIS A 366 -9.67 7.90 -6.66
C HIS A 366 -9.14 7.43 -5.31
N PHE A 367 -7.92 6.89 -5.25
CA PHE A 367 -7.31 6.53 -3.98
C PHE A 367 -7.08 7.76 -3.08
N GLY A 368 -6.59 8.86 -3.67
CA GLY A 368 -6.40 10.13 -2.95
C GLY A 368 -7.72 10.71 -2.43
N GLU A 369 -8.75 10.75 -3.28
CA GLU A 369 -10.10 11.23 -2.95
C GLU A 369 -10.73 10.41 -1.82
N GLU A 370 -10.69 9.08 -1.92
CA GLU A 370 -11.22 8.19 -0.89
C GLU A 370 -10.57 8.43 0.47
N MET A 371 -9.25 8.64 0.47
CA MET A 371 -8.51 8.90 1.70
C MET A 371 -8.88 10.27 2.29
N ILE A 372 -9.06 11.30 1.45
CA ILE A 372 -9.50 12.62 1.90
C ILE A 372 -10.91 12.54 2.48
N GLU A 373 -11.87 11.95 1.77
CA GLU A 373 -13.25 11.76 2.23
C GLU A 373 -13.30 11.02 3.57
N TYR A 374 -12.58 9.90 3.66
CA TYR A 374 -12.48 9.12 4.88
C TYR A 374 -11.98 9.95 6.06
N LEU A 375 -10.88 10.69 5.86
CA LEU A 375 -10.30 11.52 6.91
C LEU A 375 -11.21 12.69 7.28
N VAL A 376 -11.90 13.31 6.32
CA VAL A 376 -12.88 14.38 6.59
C VAL A 376 -14.00 13.87 7.48
N VAL A 377 -14.58 12.70 7.20
CA VAL A 377 -15.62 12.07 8.04
C VAL A 377 -15.08 11.74 9.42
N SER A 378 -13.90 11.12 9.48
CA SER A 378 -13.25 10.69 10.72
C SER A 378 -12.92 11.87 11.64
N LEU A 379 -12.30 12.92 11.09
CA LEU A 379 -11.92 14.11 11.85
C LEU A 379 -13.15 14.91 12.31
N LYS A 380 -14.23 14.98 11.51
CA LYS A 380 -15.51 15.56 11.94
C LYS A 380 -16.09 14.80 13.15
N ALA A 381 -16.03 13.46 13.14
CA ALA A 381 -16.50 12.65 14.25
C ALA A 381 -15.64 12.84 15.51
N ILE A 382 -14.31 12.89 15.38
CA ILE A 382 -13.37 13.11 16.49
C ILE A 382 -13.56 14.49 17.11
N ARG A 383 -13.70 15.53 16.27
CA ARG A 383 -14.05 16.87 16.72
C ARG A 383 -15.33 16.89 17.57
N ASN A 384 -16.28 16.02 17.25
CA ASN A 384 -17.53 15.86 17.98
C ASN A 384 -17.44 14.88 19.18
N GLY A 385 -16.22 14.45 19.56
CA GLY A 385 -15.95 13.63 20.75
C GLY A 385 -15.81 12.13 20.52
N ALA A 386 -15.77 11.65 19.27
CA ALA A 386 -15.52 10.23 19.00
C ALA A 386 -14.05 9.82 19.29
N ASP A 387 -13.83 8.58 19.73
CA ASP A 387 -12.49 8.00 19.95
C ASP A 387 -11.71 7.93 18.62
N PRO A 388 -10.56 8.61 18.50
CA PRO A 388 -9.73 8.58 17.29
C PRO A 388 -9.31 7.17 16.89
N GLY A 389 -9.13 6.28 17.86
CA GLY A 389 -8.73 4.91 17.62
C GLY A 389 -9.73 4.10 16.80
N ARG A 390 -11.00 4.53 16.68
CA ARG A 390 -11.99 3.88 15.80
C ARG A 390 -11.73 4.13 14.32
N PHE A 391 -11.05 5.24 14.01
CA PHE A 391 -10.75 5.71 12.65
C PHE A 391 -9.29 5.48 12.24
N GLY A 392 -8.57 4.65 12.99
CA GLY A 392 -7.23 4.21 12.59
C GLY A 392 -7.27 3.24 11.40
N ASN A 393 -6.12 2.64 11.11
CA ASN A 393 -6.02 1.52 10.17
C ASN A 393 -5.42 0.31 10.88
N ALA A 394 -6.21 -0.75 11.04
CA ALA A 394 -5.80 -1.97 11.74
C ALA A 394 -4.56 -2.61 11.08
N ALA A 395 -4.43 -2.52 9.76
CA ALA A 395 -3.33 -3.11 9.00
C ALA A 395 -1.97 -2.59 9.49
N LEU A 396 -1.85 -1.30 9.85
CA LEU A 396 -0.61 -0.72 10.37
C LEU A 396 -0.23 -1.23 11.76
N VAL A 397 -1.20 -1.66 12.56
CA VAL A 397 -0.94 -2.32 13.84
C VAL A 397 -0.53 -3.77 13.61
N TYR A 398 -1.21 -4.47 12.70
CA TYR A 398 -0.86 -5.85 12.35
C TYR A 398 0.50 -5.97 11.70
N ASP A 399 0.91 -5.00 10.88
CA ASP A 399 2.25 -4.99 10.30
C ASP A 399 3.31 -4.94 11.40
N ARG A 400 3.19 -3.97 12.34
CA ARG A 400 4.06 -3.85 13.52
C ARG A 400 4.07 -5.13 14.37
N VAL A 401 2.90 -5.72 14.63
CA VAL A 401 2.82 -6.96 15.41
C VAL A 401 3.46 -8.12 14.64
N SER A 402 3.32 -8.17 13.31
CA SER A 402 3.89 -9.24 12.47
C SER A 402 5.41 -9.26 12.43
N GLU A 403 6.05 -8.10 12.60
CA GLU A 403 7.50 -7.98 12.69
C GLU A 403 8.04 -8.48 14.03
N ILE A 404 7.30 -8.20 15.11
CA ILE A 404 7.70 -8.51 16.49
C ILE A 404 7.35 -9.96 16.86
N LEU A 405 6.21 -10.46 16.38
CA LEU A 405 5.63 -11.74 16.81
C LEU A 405 6.58 -12.94 16.63
N PRO A 406 7.26 -13.13 15.48
CA PRO A 406 8.22 -14.21 15.28
C PRO A 406 9.41 -14.19 16.24
N GLN A 407 9.78 -13.00 16.73
CA GLN A 407 10.91 -12.81 17.64
C GLN A 407 10.54 -13.12 19.09
N ARG A 408 9.24 -13.04 19.43
CA ARG A 408 8.73 -13.18 20.79
C ARG A 408 8.09 -14.53 21.10
N ILE A 409 7.42 -15.16 20.13
CA ILE A 409 6.79 -16.47 20.30
C ILE A 409 7.71 -17.56 19.74
N ARG A 410 8.22 -18.41 20.65
CA ARG A 410 9.07 -19.54 20.25
C ARG A 410 8.21 -20.68 19.69
N PRO A 411 8.77 -21.58 18.86
CA PRO A 411 8.02 -22.75 18.35
C PRO A 411 7.38 -23.59 19.46
N ARG A 412 8.08 -23.78 20.60
CA ARG A 412 7.54 -24.48 21.77
C ARG A 412 6.33 -23.77 22.37
N ASP A 413 6.39 -22.44 22.47
CA ASP A 413 5.30 -21.61 22.99
C ASP A 413 4.05 -21.79 22.11
N GLN A 414 4.25 -21.80 20.79
CA GLN A 414 3.19 -22.04 19.82
C GLN A 414 2.54 -23.44 19.95
N THR A 415 3.34 -24.50 20.11
CA THR A 415 2.80 -25.85 20.31
C THR A 415 1.91 -25.91 21.55
N ALA A 416 2.34 -25.34 22.68
CA ALA A 416 1.57 -25.31 23.92
C ALA A 416 0.23 -24.58 23.73
N LEU A 417 0.25 -23.40 23.10
CA LEU A 417 -0.95 -22.60 22.85
C LEU A 417 -1.93 -23.31 21.91
N ASN A 418 -1.43 -23.95 20.84
CA ASN A 418 -2.27 -24.71 19.90
C ASN A 418 -2.92 -25.94 20.56
N MET A 419 -2.17 -26.69 21.37
CA MET A 419 -2.70 -27.86 22.09
C MET A 419 -3.82 -27.44 23.06
N LEU A 420 -3.60 -26.37 23.81
CA LEU A 420 -4.60 -25.81 24.72
C LEU A 420 -5.88 -25.42 23.96
N GLN A 421 -5.73 -24.67 22.86
CA GLN A 421 -6.85 -24.24 22.02
C GLN A 421 -7.66 -25.45 21.51
N GLN A 422 -7.00 -26.47 20.97
CA GLN A 422 -7.64 -27.66 20.45
C GLN A 422 -8.38 -28.46 21.53
N LEU A 423 -7.79 -28.62 22.72
CA LEU A 423 -8.41 -29.33 23.84
C LEU A 423 -9.67 -28.60 24.33
N VAL A 424 -9.61 -27.28 24.49
CA VAL A 424 -10.78 -26.48 24.92
C VAL A 424 -11.87 -26.51 23.85
N SER A 425 -11.53 -26.31 22.57
CA SER A 425 -12.52 -26.39 21.47
C SER A 425 -13.19 -27.75 21.37
N ALA A 426 -12.44 -28.84 21.55
CA ALA A 426 -12.96 -30.20 21.39
C ALA A 426 -13.82 -30.67 22.58
N THR A 427 -13.46 -30.27 23.81
CA THR A 427 -14.10 -30.80 25.02
C THR A 427 -15.07 -29.83 25.68
N GLY A 428 -14.95 -28.53 25.41
CA GLY A 428 -15.66 -27.49 26.16
C GLY A 428 -15.37 -27.52 27.67
N SER A 429 -14.26 -28.14 28.10
CA SER A 429 -13.87 -28.27 29.51
C SER A 429 -12.36 -28.09 29.70
N CYS A 430 -11.97 -27.71 30.91
CA CYS A 430 -10.57 -27.61 31.32
C CYS A 430 -10.05 -28.85 32.04
N ASP A 431 -10.91 -29.83 32.33
CA ASP A 431 -10.55 -31.03 33.11
C ASP A 431 -9.49 -31.91 32.43
N GLN A 432 -9.37 -31.80 31.11
CA GLN A 432 -8.41 -32.58 30.30
C GLN A 432 -7.09 -31.83 30.08
N ILE A 433 -6.95 -30.61 30.60
CA ILE A 433 -5.77 -29.78 30.40
C ILE A 433 -4.83 -30.04 31.56
N ASP A 434 -3.61 -30.46 31.23
CA ASP A 434 -2.55 -30.61 32.21
C ASP A 434 -2.24 -29.26 32.89
N GLY A 435 -2.11 -29.26 34.21
CA GLY A 435 -1.90 -28.05 34.99
C GLY A 435 -0.61 -27.33 34.60
N GLU A 436 0.45 -28.07 34.25
CA GLU A 436 1.72 -27.49 33.79
C GLU A 436 1.55 -26.77 32.44
N MET A 437 0.78 -27.36 31.52
CA MET A 437 0.46 -26.77 30.23
C MET A 437 -0.34 -25.46 30.38
N LEU A 438 -1.33 -25.44 31.26
CA LEU A 438 -2.13 -24.23 31.52
C LEU A 438 -1.28 -23.10 32.11
N GLU A 439 -0.41 -23.41 33.08
CA GLU A 439 0.48 -22.41 33.69
C GLU A 439 1.57 -21.91 32.71
N GLU A 440 2.08 -22.77 31.83
CA GLU A 440 2.98 -22.34 30.75
C GLU A 440 2.27 -21.39 29.77
N ALA A 441 1.05 -21.74 29.35
CA ALA A 441 0.26 -20.89 28.46
C ALA A 441 -0.04 -19.52 29.09
N LYS A 442 -0.42 -19.47 30.38
CA LYS A 442 -0.58 -18.22 31.14
C LYS A 442 0.69 -17.38 31.11
N ARG A 443 1.84 -17.99 31.42
CA ARG A 443 3.14 -17.29 31.45
C ARG A 443 3.50 -16.70 30.08
N ILE A 444 3.23 -17.42 29.00
CA ILE A 444 3.44 -16.94 27.63
C ILE A 444 2.52 -15.73 27.35
N LEU A 445 1.23 -15.83 27.64
CA LEU A 445 0.28 -14.75 27.37
C LEU A 445 0.52 -13.51 28.24
N ASP A 446 0.91 -13.68 29.51
CA ASP A 446 1.26 -12.58 30.40
C ASP A 446 2.52 -11.85 29.92
N ARG A 447 3.52 -12.59 29.43
CA ARG A 447 4.72 -11.99 28.80
C ARG A 447 4.36 -11.15 27.58
N GLU A 448 3.35 -11.57 26.83
CA GLU A 448 2.93 -10.92 25.59
C GLU A 448 1.77 -9.91 25.77
N ARG A 449 1.43 -9.54 27.00
CA ARG A 449 0.24 -8.74 27.32
C ARG A 449 0.11 -7.46 26.48
N ASP A 450 1.19 -6.69 26.33
CA ASP A 450 1.20 -5.45 25.56
C ASP A 450 0.85 -5.67 24.08
N MET A 451 1.37 -6.76 23.49
CA MET A 451 1.10 -7.15 22.11
C MET A 451 -0.35 -7.62 21.95
N LEU A 452 -0.87 -8.41 22.90
CA LEU A 452 -2.29 -8.81 22.91
C LEU A 452 -3.20 -7.58 23.02
N ASP A 453 -2.84 -6.58 23.83
CA ASP A 453 -3.58 -5.32 23.93
C ASP A 453 -3.52 -4.49 22.64
N MET A 454 -2.42 -4.52 21.89
CA MET A 454 -2.34 -3.96 20.53
C MET A 454 -3.29 -4.68 19.56
N ILE A 455 -3.29 -6.02 19.54
CA ILE A 455 -4.16 -6.84 18.70
C ILE A 455 -5.64 -6.56 19.01
N ARG A 456 -6.01 -6.52 20.30
CA ARG A 456 -7.40 -6.23 20.71
C ARG A 456 -7.84 -4.82 20.35
N ARG A 457 -6.93 -3.84 20.34
CA ARG A 457 -7.25 -2.49 19.83
C ARG A 457 -7.46 -2.50 18.32
N ALA A 458 -6.54 -3.11 17.56
CA ALA A 458 -6.61 -3.17 16.09
C ALA A 458 -7.86 -3.90 15.57
N SER A 459 -8.24 -5.00 16.22
CA SER A 459 -9.44 -5.79 15.89
C SER A 459 -10.77 -5.08 16.20
N ARG A 460 -10.72 -3.89 16.83
CA ARG A 460 -11.89 -3.02 17.02
C ARG A 460 -11.95 -1.87 16.02
N VAL A 461 -10.90 -1.67 15.22
CA VAL A 461 -10.87 -0.67 14.15
C VAL A 461 -11.64 -1.22 12.96
N GLU A 462 -12.57 -0.44 12.42
CA GLU A 462 -13.41 -0.91 11.30
C GLU A 462 -12.61 -1.06 10.00
N ARG A 463 -11.65 -0.15 9.77
CA ARG A 463 -10.84 -0.09 8.55
C ARG A 463 -9.56 -0.93 8.68
N CYS A 464 -9.35 -1.85 7.73
CA CYS A 464 -8.13 -2.65 7.64
C CYS A 464 -7.61 -2.69 6.18
N VAL A 465 -6.91 -1.63 5.77
CA VAL A 465 -6.46 -1.47 4.38
C VAL A 465 -4.95 -1.62 4.27
N TRP A 466 -4.52 -2.68 3.60
CA TRP A 466 -3.12 -2.88 3.21
C TRP A 466 -2.80 -2.04 1.97
N ARG A 467 -2.34 -0.80 2.16
CA ARG A 467 -2.13 0.16 1.06
C ARG A 467 -1.26 -0.41 -0.06
N GLN A 468 -0.17 -1.11 0.26
CA GLN A 468 0.70 -1.72 -0.75
C GLN A 468 -0.03 -2.79 -1.57
N ALA A 469 -0.76 -3.69 -0.90
CA ALA A 469 -1.55 -4.71 -1.58
C ALA A 469 -2.63 -4.07 -2.46
N ARG A 470 -3.30 -3.02 -1.96
CA ARG A 470 -4.30 -2.29 -2.74
C ARG A 470 -3.70 -1.57 -3.95
N MET A 471 -2.57 -0.89 -3.79
CA MET A 471 -1.89 -0.22 -4.91
C MET A 471 -1.42 -1.21 -5.96
N LYS A 472 -0.86 -2.36 -5.55
CA LYS A 472 -0.46 -3.42 -6.46
C LYS A 472 -1.65 -4.08 -7.16
N ALA A 473 -2.75 -4.34 -6.44
CA ALA A 473 -3.99 -4.82 -7.04
C ALA A 473 -4.54 -3.84 -8.09
N LEU A 474 -4.45 -2.53 -7.83
CA LEU A 474 -4.85 -1.47 -8.77
C LEU A 474 -3.87 -1.30 -9.93
N ALA A 475 -2.59 -1.62 -9.73
CA ALA A 475 -1.57 -1.65 -10.76
C ALA A 475 -1.60 -2.96 -11.57
N GLU A 476 -2.55 -3.86 -11.24
CA GLU A 476 -2.67 -5.20 -11.82
C GLU A 476 -1.40 -6.05 -11.67
N GLU A 477 -0.52 -5.69 -10.74
CA GLU A 477 0.72 -6.41 -10.43
C GLU A 477 0.44 -7.59 -9.49
N SER A 478 1.00 -8.75 -9.82
CA SER A 478 1.16 -9.88 -8.88
C SER A 478 1.65 -9.39 -7.51
N ILE A 479 0.76 -9.45 -6.51
CA ILE A 479 1.13 -9.23 -5.13
C ILE A 479 1.87 -10.50 -4.68
N GLY A 480 2.89 -10.37 -3.84
CA GLY A 480 3.33 -11.48 -2.98
C GLY A 480 2.21 -11.79 -1.97
N GLU A 481 1.11 -12.35 -2.47
CA GLU A 481 -0.15 -12.50 -1.76
C GLU A 481 0.09 -13.41 -0.56
N GLY A 482 -0.24 -12.91 0.63
CA GLY A 482 -0.20 -13.72 1.86
C GLY A 482 0.87 -13.37 2.88
N ARG A 483 1.78 -12.40 2.62
CA ARG A 483 2.77 -11.99 3.65
C ARG A 483 2.11 -11.67 4.99
N TRP A 484 0.94 -11.04 4.98
CA TRP A 484 0.21 -10.66 6.18
C TRP A 484 -0.84 -11.69 6.65
N ILE A 485 -1.31 -12.58 5.77
CA ILE A 485 -2.37 -13.56 6.11
C ILE A 485 -1.88 -14.49 7.23
N ARG A 486 -0.66 -15.02 7.08
CA ARG A 486 -0.06 -15.94 8.06
C ARG A 486 0.11 -15.26 9.43
N PRO A 487 0.74 -14.07 9.55
CA PRO A 487 0.78 -13.33 10.81
C PRO A 487 -0.59 -13.04 11.41
N MET A 488 -1.57 -12.59 10.61
CA MET A 488 -2.91 -12.28 11.13
C MET A 488 -3.63 -13.53 11.65
N ARG A 489 -3.50 -14.68 10.96
CA ARG A 489 -4.03 -15.96 11.45
C ARG A 489 -3.34 -16.40 12.75
N ALA A 490 -2.03 -16.17 12.86
CA ALA A 490 -1.30 -16.43 14.11
C ALA A 490 -1.78 -15.53 15.25
N MET A 491 -2.00 -14.24 15.00
CA MET A 491 -2.60 -13.31 15.97
C MET A 491 -4.00 -13.74 16.40
N MET A 492 -4.82 -14.25 15.47
CA MET A 492 -6.16 -14.76 15.77
C MET A 492 -6.08 -15.97 16.69
N ARG A 493 -5.18 -16.90 16.41
CA ARG A 493 -4.96 -18.08 17.26
C ARG A 493 -4.43 -17.72 18.64
N LEU A 494 -3.61 -16.68 18.75
CA LEU A 494 -3.20 -16.13 20.05
C LEU A 494 -4.40 -15.59 20.84
N MET A 495 -5.34 -14.91 20.18
CA MET A 495 -6.58 -14.47 20.83
C MET A 495 -7.46 -15.67 21.25
N LEU A 496 -7.55 -16.72 20.43
CA LEU A 496 -8.29 -17.93 20.80
C LEU A 496 -7.62 -18.71 21.95
N ALA A 497 -6.29 -18.77 21.98
CA ALA A 497 -5.55 -19.36 23.08
C ALA A 497 -5.73 -18.54 24.38
N GLU A 498 -5.78 -17.21 24.29
CA GLU A 498 -6.14 -16.39 25.45
C GLU A 498 -7.56 -16.66 25.93
N ALA A 499 -8.53 -16.77 25.02
CA ALA A 499 -9.89 -17.15 25.39
C ALA A 499 -9.91 -18.54 26.07
N ALA A 500 -9.11 -19.50 25.60
CA ALA A 500 -8.97 -20.83 26.20
C ALA A 500 -8.40 -20.77 27.63
N VAL A 501 -7.35 -19.99 27.87
CA VAL A 501 -6.81 -19.79 29.23
C VAL A 501 -7.83 -19.13 30.14
N ALA A 502 -8.51 -18.08 29.67
CA ALA A 502 -9.52 -17.36 30.43
C ALA A 502 -10.76 -18.22 30.73
N PHE A 503 -11.11 -19.13 29.83
CA PHE A 503 -12.17 -20.12 30.02
C PHE A 503 -11.88 -21.05 31.20
N CYS A 504 -10.60 -21.31 31.48
CA CYS A 504 -10.15 -22.10 32.63
C CYS A 504 -9.90 -21.29 33.91
N ASN A 505 -10.29 -20.01 33.95
CA ASN A 505 -10.13 -19.19 35.13
C ASN A 505 -11.18 -19.56 36.21
N PRO A 506 -10.78 -19.86 37.46
CA PRO A 506 -11.72 -20.12 38.55
C PRO A 506 -12.59 -18.90 38.92
N ASP A 507 -12.13 -17.68 38.65
CA ASP A 507 -12.95 -16.48 38.76
C ASP A 507 -13.83 -16.33 37.51
N LEU A 508 -15.09 -16.72 37.65
CA LEU A 508 -16.07 -16.72 36.56
C LEU A 508 -16.32 -15.32 35.97
N GLU A 509 -16.29 -14.26 36.79
CA GLU A 509 -16.60 -12.91 36.30
C GLU A 509 -15.42 -12.33 35.51
N GLN A 510 -14.21 -12.47 36.07
CA GLN A 510 -12.99 -12.09 35.36
C GLN A 510 -12.81 -12.92 34.08
N GLY A 511 -13.03 -14.24 34.17
CA GLY A 511 -12.98 -15.17 33.03
C GLY A 511 -13.96 -14.77 31.92
N ARG A 512 -15.21 -14.46 32.25
CA ARG A 512 -16.22 -14.00 31.27
C ARG A 512 -15.80 -12.74 30.52
N SER A 513 -15.28 -11.76 31.23
CA SER A 513 -14.82 -10.50 30.63
C SER A 513 -13.63 -10.73 29.68
N GLN A 514 -12.67 -11.55 30.10
CA GLN A 514 -11.49 -11.91 29.30
C GLN A 514 -11.88 -12.73 28.06
N VAL A 515 -12.72 -13.76 28.21
CA VAL A 515 -13.23 -14.59 27.09
C VAL A 515 -13.95 -13.70 26.08
N GLY A 516 -14.90 -12.87 26.51
CA GLY A 516 -15.64 -11.97 25.61
C GLY A 516 -14.72 -10.99 24.86
N SER A 517 -13.72 -10.43 25.54
CA SER A 517 -12.76 -9.51 24.92
C SER A 517 -11.84 -10.20 23.92
N ALA A 518 -11.34 -11.39 24.24
CA ALA A 518 -10.45 -12.17 23.36
C ALA A 518 -11.19 -12.70 22.13
N LEU A 519 -12.41 -13.23 22.31
CA LEU A 519 -13.27 -13.68 21.20
C LEU A 519 -13.68 -12.52 20.29
N GLY A 520 -14.05 -11.36 20.85
CA GLY A 520 -14.35 -10.18 20.04
C GLY A 520 -13.16 -9.72 19.17
N ALA A 521 -11.93 -9.93 19.65
CA ALA A 521 -10.71 -9.63 18.91
C ALA A 521 -10.38 -10.68 17.84
N ALA A 522 -10.53 -11.97 18.15
CA ALA A 522 -10.40 -13.06 17.18
C ALA A 522 -11.38 -12.89 16.01
N LEU A 523 -12.65 -12.57 16.31
CA LEU A 523 -13.64 -12.24 15.29
C LEU A 523 -13.22 -11.03 14.45
N GLY A 524 -12.76 -9.94 15.09
CA GLY A 524 -12.30 -8.76 14.37
C GLY A 524 -11.18 -9.07 13.37
N LEU A 525 -10.16 -9.84 13.78
CA LEU A 525 -9.11 -10.34 12.90
C LEU A 525 -9.65 -11.18 11.75
N ALA A 526 -10.55 -12.13 12.03
CA ALA A 526 -11.14 -13.01 11.03
C ALA A 526 -11.92 -12.24 9.97
N LEU A 527 -12.67 -11.20 10.37
CA LEU A 527 -13.39 -10.32 9.45
C LEU A 527 -12.46 -9.42 8.65
N GLN A 528 -11.38 -8.93 9.26
CA GLN A 528 -10.39 -8.04 8.62
C GLN A 528 -9.47 -8.77 7.64
N LEU A 529 -9.23 -10.09 7.82
CA LEU A 529 -8.59 -10.93 6.80
C LEU A 529 -9.34 -10.85 5.46
N GLY A 530 -10.67 -10.70 5.50
CA GLY A 530 -11.51 -10.58 4.31
C GLY A 530 -11.63 -9.16 3.75
N ASP A 531 -11.04 -8.13 4.36
CA ASP A 531 -11.21 -6.73 3.91
C ASP A 531 -10.25 -6.36 2.76
N GLY A 532 -9.19 -7.14 2.54
CA GLY A 532 -8.09 -6.84 1.62
C GLY A 532 -8.41 -6.91 0.12
N SER A 533 -9.67 -7.09 -0.29
CA SER A 533 -10.10 -7.16 -1.71
C SER A 533 -9.39 -8.20 -2.60
N HIS A 534 -8.68 -9.17 -2.02
CA HIS A 534 -8.09 -10.28 -2.76
C HIS A 534 -8.64 -11.61 -2.27
N LEU A 535 -8.62 -12.61 -3.15
CA LEU A 535 -9.28 -13.89 -2.93
C LEU A 535 -8.69 -14.67 -1.74
N PHE A 536 -7.36 -14.72 -1.57
CA PHE A 536 -6.76 -15.39 -0.42
C PHE A 536 -7.22 -14.86 0.93
N GLY A 537 -7.49 -13.55 1.03
CA GLY A 537 -7.98 -12.92 2.23
C GLY A 537 -9.38 -13.44 2.57
N GLN A 538 -10.24 -13.61 1.56
CA GLN A 538 -11.56 -14.20 1.71
C GLN A 538 -11.52 -15.68 2.13
N LEU A 539 -10.64 -16.46 1.49
CA LEU A 539 -10.46 -17.88 1.83
C LEU A 539 -9.94 -18.03 3.26
N ALA A 540 -8.92 -17.25 3.62
CA ALA A 540 -8.35 -17.24 4.97
C ALA A 540 -9.36 -16.74 6.01
N SER A 541 -10.15 -15.70 5.70
CA SER A 541 -11.24 -15.21 6.53
C SER A 541 -12.29 -16.29 6.75
N THR A 542 -12.69 -17.02 5.71
CA THR A 542 -13.70 -18.08 5.83
C THR A 542 -13.22 -19.20 6.74
N ALA A 543 -11.98 -19.68 6.55
CA ALA A 543 -11.38 -20.68 7.43
C ALA A 543 -11.21 -20.17 8.87
N ALA A 544 -10.84 -18.90 9.04
CA ALA A 544 -10.73 -18.25 10.34
C ALA A 544 -12.07 -18.15 11.08
N LEU A 545 -13.15 -17.83 10.36
CA LEU A 545 -14.50 -17.74 10.92
C LEU A 545 -15.03 -19.12 11.33
N GLU A 546 -14.76 -20.17 10.55
CA GLU A 546 -15.12 -21.55 10.93
C GLU A 546 -14.36 -22.02 12.19
N GLU A 547 -13.06 -21.70 12.30
CA GLU A 547 -12.26 -21.98 13.51
C GLU A 547 -12.79 -21.22 14.73
N PHE A 548 -13.19 -19.95 14.54
CA PHE A 548 -13.79 -19.10 15.58
C PHE A 548 -15.17 -19.60 16.03
N GLU A 549 -16.01 -20.03 15.09
CA GLU A 549 -17.38 -20.51 15.34
C GLU A 549 -17.41 -21.65 16.36
N GLY A 550 -16.58 -22.68 16.16
CA GLY A 550 -16.54 -23.83 17.06
C GLY A 550 -16.17 -23.47 18.49
N PHE A 551 -15.27 -22.50 18.67
CA PHE A 551 -14.90 -22.02 20.01
C PHE A 551 -16.02 -21.18 20.64
N LEU A 552 -16.65 -20.29 19.86
CA LEU A 552 -17.72 -19.43 20.33
C LEU A 552 -18.93 -20.24 20.82
N GLU A 553 -19.30 -21.31 20.12
CA GLU A 553 -20.38 -22.20 20.51
C GLU A 553 -20.15 -22.79 21.92
N GLN A 554 -18.94 -23.29 22.20
CA GLN A 554 -18.57 -23.81 23.51
C GLN A 554 -18.61 -22.72 24.60
N ALA A 555 -18.08 -21.54 24.29
CA ALA A 555 -18.07 -20.41 25.22
C ALA A 555 -19.49 -19.94 25.58
N CYS A 556 -20.40 -19.92 24.61
CA CYS A 556 -21.79 -19.54 24.85
C CYS A 556 -22.57 -20.62 25.59
N TRP A 557 -22.37 -21.90 25.26
CA TRP A 557 -22.99 -23.02 25.96
C TRP A 557 -22.64 -23.02 27.47
N LYS A 558 -21.41 -22.66 27.83
CA LYS A 558 -20.98 -22.50 29.23
C LYS A 558 -21.36 -21.17 29.88
N GLY A 559 -21.99 -20.25 29.16
CA GLY A 559 -22.30 -18.92 29.66
C GLY A 559 -21.04 -18.09 29.99
N MET A 560 -19.95 -18.30 29.24
CA MET A 560 -18.70 -17.54 29.37
C MET A 560 -18.68 -16.26 28.54
N VAL A 561 -19.64 -16.09 27.62
CA VAL A 561 -19.79 -14.86 26.84
C VAL A 561 -20.89 -14.00 27.48
N SER A 562 -20.55 -12.78 27.89
CA SER A 562 -21.55 -11.85 28.42
C SER A 562 -22.53 -11.41 27.32
N ARG A 563 -23.76 -11.04 27.71
CA ARG A 563 -24.76 -10.51 26.78
C ARG A 563 -24.24 -9.34 25.95
N THR A 564 -23.57 -8.38 26.59
CA THR A 564 -22.99 -7.21 25.91
C THR A 564 -21.91 -7.61 24.90
N ALA A 565 -21.07 -8.60 25.21
CA ALA A 565 -20.08 -9.11 24.27
C ALA A 565 -20.75 -9.82 23.08
N ALA A 566 -21.76 -10.65 23.33
CA ALA A 566 -22.52 -11.34 22.28
C ALA A 566 -23.22 -10.34 21.33
N GLU A 567 -23.91 -9.34 21.88
CA GLU A 567 -24.57 -8.28 21.10
C GLU A 567 -23.57 -7.49 20.25
N SER A 568 -22.40 -7.13 20.81
CA SER A 568 -21.35 -6.42 20.08
C SER A 568 -20.75 -7.27 18.95
N MET A 569 -20.49 -8.55 19.19
CA MET A 569 -20.01 -9.47 18.14
C MET A 569 -21.08 -9.67 17.06
N ARG A 570 -22.35 -9.78 17.44
CA ARG A 570 -23.47 -9.97 16.50
C ARG A 570 -23.60 -8.79 15.55
N GLN A 571 -23.53 -7.57 16.07
CA GLN A 571 -23.53 -6.36 15.26
C GLN A 571 -22.41 -6.38 14.21
N ARG A 572 -21.19 -6.81 14.59
CA ARG A 572 -20.05 -6.93 13.65
C ARG A 572 -20.28 -7.97 12.57
N VAL A 573 -20.79 -9.15 12.94
CA VAL A 573 -21.15 -10.24 12.01
C VAL A 573 -22.16 -9.73 10.99
N GLN A 574 -23.22 -9.05 11.45
CA GLN A 574 -24.26 -8.50 10.57
C GLN A 574 -23.73 -7.42 9.62
N MET A 575 -22.93 -6.48 10.12
CA MET A 575 -22.30 -5.45 9.28
C MET A 575 -21.39 -6.07 8.22
N ALA A 576 -20.56 -7.04 8.59
CA ALA A 576 -19.67 -7.72 7.66
C ALA A 576 -20.42 -8.58 6.63
N ALA A 577 -21.51 -9.23 7.02
CA ALA A 577 -22.32 -10.06 6.13
C ALA A 577 -22.93 -9.24 4.99
N VAL A 578 -23.37 -8.00 5.25
CA VAL A 578 -23.93 -7.10 4.22
C VAL A 578 -22.91 -6.79 3.13
N GLY A 579 -21.65 -6.51 3.50
CA GLY A 579 -20.58 -6.18 2.55
C GLY A 579 -19.87 -7.39 1.93
N ASN A 580 -20.12 -8.60 2.41
CA ASN A 580 -19.35 -9.79 2.03
C ASN A 580 -19.49 -10.11 0.52
N LEU A 581 -20.70 -10.05 -0.03
CA LEU A 581 -20.94 -10.33 -1.45
C LEU A 581 -20.21 -9.35 -2.36
N ASP A 582 -20.21 -8.06 -2.01
CA ASP A 582 -19.49 -7.04 -2.76
C ASP A 582 -17.98 -7.25 -2.70
N ARG A 583 -17.43 -7.64 -1.54
CA ARG A 583 -16.00 -7.99 -1.41
C ARG A 583 -15.61 -9.20 -2.25
N TRP A 584 -16.43 -10.25 -2.27
CA TRP A 584 -16.23 -11.42 -3.13
C TRP A 584 -16.33 -11.08 -4.62
N ARG A 585 -17.23 -10.16 -4.98
CA ARG A 585 -17.34 -9.64 -6.35
C ARG A 585 -16.08 -8.86 -6.75
N LEU A 586 -15.63 -7.93 -5.90
CA LEU A 586 -14.40 -7.17 -6.12
C LEU A 586 -13.17 -8.08 -6.25
N ALA A 587 -13.03 -9.08 -5.37
CA ALA A 587 -11.95 -10.06 -5.45
C ALA A 587 -12.03 -10.88 -6.75
N SER A 588 -13.24 -11.29 -7.18
CA SER A 588 -13.42 -12.01 -8.44
C SER A 588 -13.11 -11.14 -9.66
N ASP A 589 -13.43 -9.85 -9.63
CA ASP A 589 -13.16 -8.93 -10.74
C ASP A 589 -11.65 -8.65 -10.84
N ALA A 590 -10.95 -8.58 -9.69
CA ALA A 590 -9.49 -8.41 -9.64
C ALA A 590 -8.72 -9.60 -10.23
N MET A 591 -9.30 -10.80 -10.23
CA MET A 591 -8.69 -11.98 -10.87
C MET A 591 -8.71 -11.92 -12.39
N ILE A 592 -9.53 -11.05 -12.99
CA ILE A 592 -9.56 -10.79 -14.43
C ILE A 592 -8.67 -9.55 -14.68
N SER A 593 -7.36 -9.73 -14.51
CA SER A 593 -6.33 -8.70 -14.68
C SER A 593 -5.62 -8.78 -16.05
N GLU A 594 -4.92 -7.72 -16.46
CA GLU A 594 -3.97 -7.75 -17.58
C GLU A 594 -2.95 -8.86 -17.42
N ASP A 595 -2.43 -9.07 -16.21
CA ASP A 595 -1.46 -10.13 -15.92
C ASP A 595 -1.97 -11.51 -16.34
N LEU A 596 -3.25 -11.80 -16.12
CA LEU A 596 -3.90 -13.01 -16.60
C LEU A 596 -3.90 -13.08 -18.14
N PHE A 597 -4.25 -11.98 -18.82
CA PHE A 597 -4.30 -11.96 -20.30
C PHE A 597 -2.91 -12.04 -20.92
N ASN A 598 -1.94 -11.31 -20.39
CA ASN A 598 -0.53 -11.36 -20.75
C ASN A 598 0.02 -12.78 -20.54
N LEU A 599 -0.41 -13.45 -19.47
CA LEU A 599 -0.05 -14.84 -19.21
C LEU A 599 -0.69 -15.79 -20.24
N ILE A 600 -1.98 -15.65 -20.55
CA ILE A 600 -2.67 -16.44 -21.60
C ILE A 600 -2.04 -16.20 -22.99
N GLN A 601 -1.59 -14.98 -23.29
CA GLN A 601 -0.84 -14.65 -24.51
C GLN A 601 0.52 -15.34 -24.56
N LYS A 602 1.30 -15.28 -23.46
CA LYS A 602 2.60 -15.97 -23.34
C LYS A 602 2.48 -17.49 -23.57
N PHE A 603 1.28 -18.05 -23.37
CA PHE A 603 0.99 -19.46 -23.62
C PHE A 603 0.50 -19.78 -25.05
N GLY A 604 0.68 -18.86 -26.00
CA GLY A 604 0.56 -19.15 -27.43
C GLY A 604 -0.81 -18.91 -28.04
N THR A 605 -1.64 -18.06 -27.43
CA THR A 605 -2.84 -17.54 -28.10
C THR A 605 -2.42 -16.53 -29.17
N ALA A 606 -3.02 -16.61 -30.36
CA ALA A 606 -2.57 -15.88 -31.55
C ALA A 606 -2.81 -14.35 -31.50
N GLY A 607 -3.45 -13.86 -30.44
CA GLY A 607 -3.66 -12.42 -30.21
C GLY A 607 -4.34 -12.13 -28.87
N ARG A 608 -4.30 -10.86 -28.43
CA ARG A 608 -4.91 -10.37 -27.18
C ARG A 608 -6.42 -10.62 -27.12
N GLY A 609 -7.11 -10.39 -28.25
CA GLY A 609 -8.54 -10.64 -28.37
C GLY A 609 -8.91 -12.11 -28.09
N ASP A 610 -8.12 -13.06 -28.60
CA ASP A 610 -8.33 -14.48 -28.34
C ASP A 610 -8.05 -14.84 -26.88
N ALA A 611 -6.99 -14.27 -26.28
CA ALA A 611 -6.70 -14.43 -24.86
C ALA A 611 -7.85 -13.92 -23.98
N MET A 612 -8.45 -12.77 -24.34
CA MET A 612 -9.58 -12.20 -23.62
C MET A 612 -10.86 -13.04 -23.77
N ILE A 613 -11.15 -13.52 -24.97
CA ILE A 613 -12.29 -14.43 -25.22
C ILE A 613 -12.11 -15.75 -24.47
N LEU A 614 -10.89 -16.29 -24.43
CA LEU A 614 -10.57 -17.51 -23.69
C LEU A 614 -10.68 -17.31 -22.18
N GLY A 615 -10.08 -16.25 -21.62
CA GLY A 615 -10.17 -15.92 -20.20
C GLY A 615 -11.60 -15.72 -19.72
N LYS A 616 -12.46 -15.05 -20.53
CA LYS A 616 -13.90 -14.89 -20.24
C LYS A 616 -14.69 -16.21 -20.19
N ARG A 617 -14.18 -17.27 -20.82
CA ARG A 617 -14.81 -18.60 -20.83
C ARG A 617 -14.29 -19.55 -19.75
N TRP A 618 -13.23 -19.18 -19.04
CA TRP A 618 -12.66 -20.02 -17.98
C TRP A 618 -13.50 -19.92 -16.70
N SER A 619 -13.52 -21.01 -15.92
CA SER A 619 -14.07 -20.97 -14.58
C SER A 619 -13.24 -20.02 -13.71
N ARG A 620 -13.87 -19.39 -12.70
CA ARG A 620 -13.16 -18.54 -11.74
C ARG A 620 -11.99 -19.28 -11.07
N ASP A 621 -12.16 -20.59 -10.87
CA ASP A 621 -11.14 -21.47 -10.28
C ASP A 621 -9.91 -21.61 -11.20
N ARG A 622 -10.10 -21.70 -12.52
CA ARG A 622 -8.99 -21.69 -13.50
C ARG A 622 -8.27 -20.34 -13.54
N LEU A 623 -9.02 -19.24 -13.47
CA LEU A 623 -8.45 -17.89 -13.45
C LEU A 623 -7.60 -17.64 -12.19
N PHE A 624 -8.00 -18.23 -11.05
CA PHE A 624 -7.24 -18.17 -9.80
C PHE A 624 -5.88 -18.84 -9.89
N MET A 625 -5.82 -20.03 -10.47
CA MET A 625 -4.61 -20.87 -10.42
C MET A 625 -3.50 -20.36 -11.35
N LEU A 626 -3.83 -19.58 -12.39
CA LEU A 626 -2.89 -19.21 -13.44
C LEU A 626 -1.72 -18.33 -12.97
N PRO A 627 -1.94 -17.23 -12.21
CA PRO A 627 -0.84 -16.38 -11.73
C PRO A 627 0.17 -17.14 -10.84
N HIS A 628 -0.32 -18.13 -10.08
CA HIS A 628 0.54 -18.98 -9.25
C HIS A 628 1.41 -19.91 -10.07
N TYR A 629 0.92 -20.44 -11.19
CA TYR A 629 1.71 -21.26 -12.10
C TYR A 629 2.91 -20.50 -12.68
N HIS A 630 2.70 -19.24 -13.08
CA HIS A 630 3.78 -18.39 -13.61
C HIS A 630 4.86 -18.13 -12.55
N THR A 631 4.43 -17.82 -11.32
CA THR A 631 5.35 -17.58 -10.20
C THR A 631 6.08 -18.87 -9.78
N PHE A 632 5.42 -20.03 -9.88
CA PHE A 632 6.03 -21.35 -9.63
C PHE A 632 7.11 -21.69 -10.66
N ARG A 633 6.89 -21.36 -11.93
CA ARG A 633 7.85 -21.66 -13.02
C ARG A 633 9.06 -20.74 -13.00
N ASN A 634 8.89 -19.46 -12.71
CA ASN A 634 10.03 -18.53 -12.63
C ASN A 634 10.92 -18.77 -11.40
N HIS A 635 10.40 -19.51 -10.42
CA HIS A 635 11.15 -19.93 -9.24
C HIS A 635 11.48 -21.43 -9.27
N SER A 636 11.32 -22.18 -10.37
CA SER A 636 11.62 -23.62 -10.36
C SER A 636 13.11 -23.95 -10.14
N ASP A 637 14.01 -22.98 -10.29
CA ASP A 637 15.43 -23.10 -9.94
C ASP A 637 15.76 -22.60 -8.52
N ALA A 638 14.80 -21.99 -7.81
CA ALA A 638 14.94 -21.52 -6.42
C ALA A 638 13.97 -22.31 -5.52
N GLU A 639 14.45 -22.90 -4.43
CA GLU A 639 13.64 -23.73 -3.50
C GLU A 639 12.46 -23.00 -2.79
N ASP A 640 12.10 -21.78 -3.21
CA ASP A 640 11.25 -20.80 -2.55
C ASP A 640 10.13 -20.21 -3.45
N GLY A 641 9.42 -21.03 -4.24
CA GLY A 641 8.20 -20.59 -4.94
C GLY A 641 7.10 -20.12 -3.97
N PRO A 642 6.06 -19.35 -4.37
CA PRO A 642 5.08 -18.75 -3.45
C PRO A 642 4.17 -19.76 -2.72
N LEU A 643 4.00 -20.95 -3.31
CA LEU A 643 3.36 -22.12 -2.68
C LEU A 643 4.38 -23.05 -1.99
N GLN A 644 5.67 -22.77 -2.13
CA GLN A 644 6.77 -23.38 -1.39
C GLN A 644 7.43 -22.39 -0.43
N ALA A 645 6.87 -21.18 -0.23
CA ALA A 645 7.47 -20.11 0.55
C ALA A 645 7.55 -20.53 2.02
N ARG A 646 8.58 -21.30 2.29
CA ARG A 646 9.10 -21.69 3.58
C ARG A 646 9.67 -20.40 4.11
N PHE A 647 9.08 -19.86 5.17
CA PHE A 647 9.89 -18.99 6.01
C PHE A 647 11.00 -19.88 6.57
N ASN A 648 12.18 -19.76 5.99
CA ASN A 648 13.40 -20.34 6.52
C ASN A 648 13.67 -19.66 7.86
N PHE A 649 13.19 -20.25 8.95
CA PHE A 649 13.81 -20.00 10.24
C PHE A 649 15.17 -20.70 10.20
N VAL A 650 16.24 -19.91 10.27
CA VAL A 650 17.57 -20.45 10.52
C VAL A 650 17.56 -20.96 11.96
N ASN A 651 17.48 -22.28 12.10
CA ASN A 651 17.82 -22.94 13.35
C ASN A 651 19.33 -23.22 13.30
N GLU A 652 20.13 -22.35 13.91
CA GLU A 652 21.60 -22.44 13.85
C GLU A 652 22.21 -23.68 14.55
N MET A 653 21.42 -24.64 15.05
CA MET A 653 21.97 -25.67 15.93
C MET A 653 21.67 -27.15 15.67
N ASN A 654 21.01 -27.61 14.59
CA ASN A 654 21.03 -29.07 14.29
C ASN A 654 20.68 -29.49 12.86
N SER A 655 21.46 -30.42 12.31
CA SER A 655 21.46 -30.91 10.91
C SER A 655 20.44 -32.01 10.60
N SER A 656 19.34 -32.13 11.34
CA SER A 656 18.26 -33.08 11.02
C SER A 656 16.91 -32.39 10.99
N MET A 657 16.38 -32.25 9.78
CA MET A 657 15.10 -31.64 9.45
C MET A 657 13.93 -32.30 10.20
N ASN A 658 13.36 -31.62 11.19
CA ASN A 658 11.96 -31.80 11.56
C ASN A 658 11.28 -30.42 11.52
N ARG A 659 10.32 -30.32 10.59
CA ARG A 659 9.53 -29.12 10.27
C ARG A 659 8.21 -29.20 11.04
N GLY A 660 7.85 -28.16 11.78
CA GLY A 660 6.57 -28.07 12.49
C GLY A 660 5.52 -27.31 11.66
N GLU A 661 4.30 -27.84 11.62
CA GLU A 661 3.19 -27.36 10.79
C GLU A 661 2.49 -26.10 11.36
N LEU A 662 2.31 -25.14 10.46
CA LEU A 662 1.38 -24.02 10.56
C LEU A 662 0.63 -24.04 9.23
N PHE A 663 -0.49 -24.78 9.18
CA PHE A 663 -1.24 -25.13 7.96
C PHE A 663 -1.07 -24.12 6.83
N ALA A 664 -0.34 -24.54 5.80
CA ALA A 664 -0.07 -23.73 4.65
C ALA A 664 -1.32 -23.69 3.75
N VAL A 665 -1.35 -22.76 2.79
CA VAL A 665 -2.35 -22.77 1.71
C VAL A 665 -2.34 -24.12 0.95
N GLU A 666 -1.25 -24.88 1.07
CA GLU A 666 -1.09 -26.27 0.63
C GLU A 666 -2.18 -27.22 1.18
N ASP A 667 -2.78 -26.94 2.34
CA ASP A 667 -3.86 -27.77 2.91
C ASP A 667 -5.24 -27.46 2.30
N VAL A 668 -5.35 -26.37 1.54
CA VAL A 668 -6.52 -26.10 0.69
C VAL A 668 -6.41 -26.88 -0.63
N TRP A 669 -5.21 -27.33 -1.01
CA TRP A 669 -4.90 -27.98 -2.28
C TRP A 669 -3.76 -29.01 -2.12
N THR A 670 -4.07 -30.24 -1.72
CA THR A 670 -3.04 -31.31 -1.65
C THR A 670 -2.68 -31.79 -3.05
N LEU A 671 -1.66 -31.19 -3.67
CA LEU A 671 -1.08 -31.67 -4.92
C LEU A 671 -0.25 -32.95 -4.66
N THR A 672 -0.59 -34.01 -5.38
CA THR A 672 0.13 -35.28 -5.45
C THR A 672 1.56 -35.08 -5.96
N ALA A 673 2.46 -36.02 -5.66
CA ALA A 673 3.85 -35.97 -6.15
C ALA A 673 3.91 -35.97 -7.69
N GLU A 674 2.98 -36.67 -8.33
CA GLU A 674 2.83 -36.75 -9.77
C GLU A 674 2.38 -35.42 -10.38
N GLU A 675 1.48 -34.68 -9.71
CA GLU A 675 1.10 -33.33 -10.12
C GLU A 675 2.28 -32.34 -10.02
N ARG A 676 3.13 -32.45 -8.99
CA ARG A 676 4.32 -31.59 -8.86
C ARG A 676 5.36 -31.85 -9.95
N GLU A 677 5.56 -33.11 -10.33
CA GLU A 677 6.48 -33.49 -11.41
C GLU A 677 5.97 -33.01 -12.78
N VAL A 678 4.64 -32.98 -12.97
CA VAL A 678 4.00 -32.46 -14.19
C VAL A 678 4.06 -30.93 -14.27
N LEU A 679 3.94 -30.23 -13.15
CA LEU A 679 4.07 -28.77 -13.07
C LEU A 679 5.47 -28.24 -13.46
N ALA A 680 6.48 -29.12 -13.55
CA ALA A 680 7.84 -28.78 -13.94
C ALA A 680 8.11 -28.83 -15.48
N GLN A 681 7.11 -29.14 -16.32
CA GLN A 681 7.29 -29.39 -17.77
C GLN A 681 6.75 -28.26 -18.70
N PRO A 682 7.16 -28.17 -19.99
CA PRO A 682 6.90 -27.03 -20.88
C PRO A 682 5.44 -26.80 -21.34
N ALA A 683 5.22 -25.61 -21.91
CA ALA A 683 3.96 -24.89 -22.18
C ALA A 683 2.82 -25.61 -22.95
N SER A 684 3.07 -26.69 -23.70
CA SER A 684 2.00 -27.39 -24.45
C SER A 684 1.01 -28.16 -23.56
N ARG A 685 1.32 -28.33 -22.26
CA ARG A 685 0.45 -28.96 -21.26
C ARG A 685 -0.43 -28.00 -20.46
N LEU A 686 -0.42 -26.69 -20.71
CA LEU A 686 -1.30 -25.78 -19.97
C LEU A 686 -2.78 -26.15 -20.17
N ILE A 687 -3.16 -26.60 -21.37
CA ILE A 687 -4.53 -27.06 -21.64
C ILE A 687 -4.86 -28.35 -20.87
N ASP A 688 -3.93 -29.31 -20.81
CA ASP A 688 -4.09 -30.53 -20.00
C ASP A 688 -4.11 -30.23 -18.49
N LEU A 689 -3.30 -29.27 -18.03
CA LEU A 689 -3.27 -28.77 -16.66
C LEU A 689 -4.56 -28.05 -16.29
N LEU A 690 -5.07 -27.17 -17.16
CA LEU A 690 -6.35 -26.47 -16.98
C LEU A 690 -7.53 -27.45 -16.97
N ASN A 691 -7.47 -28.48 -17.81
CA ASN A 691 -8.46 -29.56 -17.81
C ASN A 691 -8.35 -30.45 -16.55
N ARG A 692 -7.15 -30.57 -15.95
CA ARG A 692 -6.96 -31.25 -14.67
C ARG A 692 -7.27 -30.39 -13.44
N ILE A 693 -7.12 -29.07 -13.51
CA ILE A 693 -7.57 -28.14 -12.45
C ILE A 693 -9.08 -28.27 -12.24
N ASP A 694 -9.85 -28.46 -13.31
CA ASP A 694 -11.28 -28.80 -13.22
C ASP A 694 -11.55 -30.18 -12.60
N SER A 695 -10.54 -31.05 -12.50
CA SER A 695 -10.61 -32.36 -11.85
C SER A 695 -10.03 -32.38 -10.43
N ILE A 696 -9.42 -31.29 -9.96
CA ILE A 696 -8.99 -31.18 -8.56
C ILE A 696 -10.26 -31.01 -7.72
N GLU A 697 -10.49 -31.92 -6.76
CA GLU A 697 -11.53 -31.80 -5.74
C GLU A 697 -11.20 -30.68 -4.74
N SER A 698 -11.24 -29.44 -5.21
CA SER A 698 -11.22 -28.25 -4.36
C SER A 698 -12.60 -27.61 -4.37
N PRO A 699 -13.08 -27.06 -3.24
CA PRO A 699 -14.33 -26.33 -3.26
C PRO A 699 -14.20 -25.16 -4.24
N LYS A 700 -15.12 -25.10 -5.20
CA LYS A 700 -15.17 -24.00 -6.17
C LYS A 700 -15.26 -22.67 -5.42
N ILE A 701 -14.82 -21.57 -6.01
CA ILE A 701 -14.98 -20.22 -5.41
C ILE A 701 -16.43 -19.96 -4.98
N ALA A 702 -17.41 -20.46 -5.74
CA ALA A 702 -18.82 -20.39 -5.37
C ALA A 702 -19.14 -21.17 -4.09
N GLU A 703 -18.49 -22.32 -3.86
CA GLU A 703 -18.64 -23.09 -2.62
C GLU A 703 -18.01 -22.37 -1.43
N TRP A 704 -16.86 -21.73 -1.61
CA TRP A 704 -16.27 -20.87 -0.58
C TRP A 704 -17.15 -19.67 -0.24
N GLN A 705 -17.77 -19.03 -1.23
CA GLN A 705 -18.77 -17.98 -1.02
C GLN A 705 -19.96 -18.47 -0.21
N LEU A 706 -20.47 -19.67 -0.53
CA LEU A 706 -21.56 -20.31 0.20
C LEU A 706 -21.13 -20.67 1.64
N ARG A 707 -19.94 -21.23 1.84
CA ARG A 707 -19.38 -21.53 3.16
C ARG A 707 -19.24 -20.30 4.03
N CYS A 708 -18.69 -19.21 3.47
CA CYS A 708 -18.54 -17.93 4.14
C CYS A 708 -19.92 -17.39 4.58
N SER A 709 -20.90 -17.38 3.67
CA SER A 709 -22.27 -16.95 3.96
C SER A 709 -22.96 -17.83 5.01
N ALA A 710 -22.76 -19.14 4.94
CA ALA A 710 -23.28 -20.08 5.93
C ALA A 710 -22.64 -19.86 7.31
N CYS A 711 -21.35 -19.57 7.37
CA CYS A 711 -20.66 -19.26 8.61
C CYS A 711 -21.21 -17.98 9.26
N PHE A 712 -21.45 -16.90 8.50
CA PHE A 712 -22.11 -15.70 9.02
C PHE A 712 -23.49 -16.02 9.65
N SER A 713 -24.31 -16.82 8.98
CA SER A 713 -25.63 -17.23 9.50
C SER A 713 -25.53 -18.08 10.77
N ARG A 714 -24.57 -19.00 10.83
CA ARG A 714 -24.34 -19.82 12.03
C ARG A 714 -23.83 -18.97 13.19
N LEU A 715 -22.88 -18.06 12.95
CA LEU A 715 -22.40 -17.12 13.97
C LEU A 715 -23.51 -16.23 14.50
N ASP A 716 -24.38 -15.67 13.65
CA ASP A 716 -25.54 -14.88 14.10
C ASP A 716 -26.49 -15.71 14.99
N THR A 717 -26.73 -16.97 14.61
CA THR A 717 -27.55 -17.93 15.37
C THR A 717 -26.92 -18.27 16.73
N VAL A 718 -25.62 -18.58 16.76
CA VAL A 718 -24.89 -18.86 18.00
C VAL A 718 -24.99 -17.64 18.92
N LEU A 719 -24.70 -16.44 18.41
CA LEU A 719 -24.72 -15.18 19.17
C LEU A 719 -26.12 -14.81 19.71
N GLU A 720 -27.18 -15.11 18.95
CA GLU A 720 -28.56 -14.97 19.42
C GLU A 720 -28.88 -15.94 20.57
N ASN A 721 -28.34 -17.15 20.53
CA ASN A 721 -28.54 -18.16 21.57
C ASN A 721 -27.62 -17.97 22.79
N CYS A 722 -26.54 -17.18 22.68
CA CYS A 722 -25.67 -16.83 23.81
C CYS A 722 -26.39 -16.00 24.87
N THR A 723 -27.53 -15.37 24.53
CA THR A 723 -28.37 -14.66 25.52
C THR A 723 -29.11 -15.65 26.42
N PRO A 724 -28.86 -15.66 27.74
CA PRO A 724 -29.45 -16.66 28.62
C PRO A 724 -30.97 -16.52 28.67
N ARG A 725 -31.69 -17.48 28.08
CA ARG A 725 -33.10 -17.76 28.41
C ARG A 725 -33.25 -18.49 29.74
N GLN A 726 -32.16 -18.95 30.37
CA GLN A 726 -32.21 -20.04 31.36
C GLN A 726 -31.65 -19.73 32.76
N LEU A 727 -31.07 -18.55 33.02
CA LEU A 727 -30.56 -18.21 34.36
C LEU A 727 -31.58 -17.52 35.28
N GLU A 728 -32.77 -17.16 34.80
CA GLU A 728 -33.83 -16.59 35.64
C GLU A 728 -34.73 -17.64 36.30
N THR A 729 -34.55 -18.94 36.01
CA THR A 729 -35.49 -20.00 36.46
C THR A 729 -34.86 -21.17 37.19
N SER A 730 -33.59 -21.12 37.59
CA SER A 730 -33.03 -22.16 38.48
C SER A 730 -32.87 -21.61 39.90
N PRO A 731 -33.63 -22.09 40.89
CA PRO A 731 -33.53 -21.68 42.29
C PRO A 731 -32.21 -22.06 42.95
#